data_AF-A0A918D2R4-F1
#
_entry.id   AF-A0A918D2R4-F1
#
_cell.length_a   1.000
_cell.length_b   1.000
_cell.length_c   1.000
_cell.angle_alpha   90.00
_cell.angle_beta   90.00
_cell.angle_gamma   90.00
#
_symmetry.space_group_name_H-M   'P 1'
#
loop_
_entity.id
_entity.type
_entity.pdbx_description
1 polymer ?
#
loop_
_entity_poly.entity_id
_entity_poly.type
_entity_poly.pdbx_seq_one_letter_code
_entity_poly.pdbx_strand_id
1 'polypeptide(L)'
;MKRNAYALWMLLLTLIVSITVLPMPFQAETMDDPAPIIQPETPNGKKVLFDNTHAQTAGQADWVIDGAFSDFAEGIADNGYYVEEFRKNGPLAVEDLEDYDVFVIPEANIPFKKEEQDAMITYVENGGSIFFISDHYNADRNKNRWDSSEVMNGYRRGAHDDPTKGMSEEEKNSEAMQGVEGSDWLSDNFGIRFRYNAAGTVIADQVVDPAETFGITQGVSEVTMHAGSTLAITDPEIAKGILYLPEGLDESDKWGPAVDEGIYHGGGVEEGPYAAISKLKEGKAAFIGDSSPVEDATPKYRNEETGAKKTTYDGFKDADNGELLLNMIDWLAEDESYENFAEVGIPLDEPSPFLDKEIPENSTEPEEEPWSTPLESYDWFDPATFAPGSFGSPEDPVAEPELSLSYPSVLPKNELFTIEVVAEGLNPGQTITGYNLGVYLDGGKQVAKVQNADGSWPSDYGYSEQFSLTANSDGIAKQTLNVQLDKNADGNANVRLRKGSTNVLTNPALIREAEETVKLSIQEARALADGKPVEVEGVITTKPGLFGGQGFYLQDETSGIYVFQHDEQFRPGDKVKLEGVVTTFQGLKQISDLKQIDVIGESELPEFAVVDKIDDANQGQRVTIQGEIENIVSHWNAFEFDVRNGENLTRVRVDDRTNISYEAFVSNYEEGEKVSVSGIASIFQDTYQLLVVDEDHIQKTADSGSAPIINPIPDFTTFDITESYQIPVDVYDEDGDLAQVIIEMEDNTMENDISIEPLDYTPGNYEIKIIARDEAGHVTEEVFPVEAILSLSELDELVELGEDQGYLDEKMEKRLLKKAMDVQTAKNEQARNGKWNALVNQIRAQSGKKIEQGYIDYWEMPVEMR
;
A
#
# COMPACT_ATOMS: atom_id res chain seq x y z
N MET A 1 -27.94 46.02 31.76
CA MET A 1 -26.97 46.55 32.74
C MET A 1 -26.43 45.40 33.58
N LYS A 2 -25.13 45.11 33.43
CA LYS A 2 -24.23 44.33 34.30
C LYS A 2 -24.78 43.11 35.04
N ARG A 3 -24.32 41.93 34.61
CA ARG A 3 -23.91 40.72 35.37
C ARG A 3 -23.87 39.57 34.34
N ASN A 4 -22.80 38.80 34.12
CA ASN A 4 -21.78 38.29 35.02
C ASN A 4 -20.47 38.08 34.25
N ALA A 5 -19.36 38.41 34.90
CA ALA A 5 -18.06 37.82 34.60
C ALA A 5 -17.99 36.51 35.40
N TYR A 6 -17.82 35.37 34.74
CA TYR A 6 -17.19 34.12 35.22
C TYR A 6 -17.31 33.09 34.08
N ALA A 7 -16.16 32.66 33.55
CA ALA A 7 -15.88 31.54 32.64
C ALA A 7 -15.01 31.99 31.46
N LEU A 8 -13.80 32.41 31.82
CA LEU A 8 -12.64 32.40 30.95
C LEU A 8 -12.08 30.98 31.09
N TRP A 9 -12.27 30.12 30.08
CA TRP A 9 -11.47 28.92 29.71
C TRP A 9 -12.30 27.97 28.84
N MET A 10 -11.63 27.36 27.87
CA MET A 10 -12.09 26.35 26.89
C MET A 10 -12.92 26.85 25.69
N LEU A 11 -12.21 27.23 24.63
CA LEU A 11 -12.41 26.71 23.27
C LEU A 11 -11.25 27.24 22.42
N LEU A 12 -10.14 26.49 22.44
CA LEU A 12 -9.06 26.64 21.49
C LEU A 12 -9.50 25.94 20.20
N LEU A 13 -9.29 26.63 19.07
CA LEU A 13 -9.45 26.13 17.71
C LEU A 13 -8.76 24.77 17.52
N THR A 14 -9.48 23.76 17.03
CA THR A 14 -8.92 22.67 16.22
C THR A 14 -8.98 23.11 14.76
N LEU A 15 -7.86 23.69 14.29
CA LEU A 15 -7.59 23.89 12.88
C LEU A 15 -7.01 22.56 12.37
N ILE A 16 -7.80 21.76 11.64
CA ILE A 16 -7.27 20.60 10.92
C ILE A 16 -6.48 21.16 9.75
N VAL A 17 -5.16 21.23 9.92
CA VAL A 17 -4.22 21.43 8.81
C VAL A 17 -4.05 20.06 8.18
N SER A 18 -4.62 19.86 7.00
CA SER A 18 -4.21 18.77 6.11
C SER A 18 -2.75 19.00 5.76
N ILE A 19 -1.85 18.31 6.46
CA ILE A 19 -0.44 18.24 6.11
C ILE A 19 -0.39 17.34 4.88
N THR A 20 -0.23 17.96 3.71
CA THR A 20 0.35 17.26 2.57
C THR A 20 1.72 16.77 2.99
N VAL A 21 1.87 15.46 3.18
CA VAL A 21 3.16 14.81 3.40
C VAL A 21 3.96 15.01 2.11
N LEU A 22 4.81 16.04 2.10
CA LEU A 22 5.94 16.07 1.19
C LEU A 22 6.82 14.87 1.57
N PRO A 23 7.40 14.11 0.62
CA PRO A 23 8.38 13.08 0.96
C PRO A 23 9.49 13.75 1.76
N MET A 24 9.56 13.44 3.06
CA MET A 24 10.64 13.94 3.89
C MET A 24 11.93 13.27 3.40
N PRO A 25 13.05 14.00 3.30
CA PRO A 25 14.34 13.36 3.06
C PRO A 25 14.57 12.30 4.14
N PHE A 26 15.09 11.12 3.78
CA PHE A 26 15.50 10.08 4.73
C PHE A 26 16.32 10.77 5.84
N GLN A 27 15.79 10.81 7.06
CA GLN A 27 16.52 11.27 8.23
C GLN A 27 17.00 10.04 8.99
N ALA A 28 18.14 10.16 9.68
CA ALA A 28 18.48 9.13 10.65
C ALA A 28 17.45 9.18 11.79
N GLU A 29 16.75 8.07 12.02
CA GLU A 29 15.82 7.91 13.14
C GLU A 29 16.49 7.15 14.27
N THR A 30 16.00 7.37 15.48
CA THR A 30 16.49 6.79 16.72
C THR A 30 15.33 6.31 17.59
N MET A 31 15.65 5.63 18.70
CA MET A 31 14.66 5.22 19.72
C MET A 31 13.90 6.40 20.35
N ASP A 32 14.43 7.63 20.24
CA ASP A 32 13.80 8.83 20.81
C ASP A 32 12.81 9.50 19.83
N ASP A 33 12.81 9.08 18.56
CA ASP A 33 11.88 9.61 17.55
C ASP A 33 10.50 8.94 17.68
N PRO A 34 9.41 9.65 17.31
CA PRO A 34 8.06 9.10 17.37
C PRO A 34 7.98 7.77 16.60
N ALA A 35 7.42 6.75 17.24
CA ALA A 35 7.20 5.48 16.57
C ALA A 35 6.18 5.61 15.43
N PRO A 36 6.38 4.91 14.31
CA PRO A 36 5.38 4.81 13.27
C PRO A 36 4.11 4.13 13.79
N ILE A 37 2.97 4.56 13.22
CA ILE A 37 1.63 4.09 13.56
C ILE A 37 0.83 3.97 12.27
N ILE A 38 0.11 2.85 12.11
CA ILE A 38 -0.85 2.64 11.02
C ILE A 38 -2.25 2.59 11.62
N GLN A 39 -3.11 3.49 11.16
CA GLN A 39 -4.51 3.57 11.58
C GLN A 39 -5.38 2.80 10.59
N PRO A 40 -6.19 1.84 11.05
CA PRO A 40 -7.08 1.10 10.18
C PRO A 40 -8.22 2.00 9.70
N GLU A 41 -8.63 1.86 8.44
CA GLU A 41 -9.78 2.60 7.91
C GLU A 41 -11.09 2.21 8.61
N THR A 42 -11.22 0.91 8.94
CA THR A 42 -12.35 0.36 9.69
C THR A 42 -11.85 -0.33 10.96
N PRO A 43 -11.72 0.40 12.09
CA PRO A 43 -11.16 -0.16 13.31
C PRO A 43 -12.03 -1.29 13.89
N ASN A 44 -11.43 -2.46 14.13
CA ASN A 44 -12.03 -3.60 14.81
C ASN A 44 -11.92 -3.50 16.36
N GLY A 45 -11.17 -2.50 16.86
CA GLY A 45 -10.99 -2.22 18.28
C GLY A 45 -9.80 -2.93 18.93
N LYS A 46 -9.03 -3.71 18.17
CA LYS A 46 -7.85 -4.47 18.62
C LYS A 46 -6.56 -3.78 18.19
N LYS A 47 -5.47 -4.07 18.90
CA LYS A 47 -4.16 -3.43 18.67
C LYS A 47 -3.01 -4.43 18.61
N VAL A 48 -2.08 -4.15 17.71
CA VAL A 48 -0.85 -4.92 17.49
C VAL A 48 0.36 -4.00 17.68
N LEU A 49 1.34 -4.47 18.45
CA LEU A 49 2.59 -3.78 18.71
C LEU A 49 3.76 -4.56 18.11
N PHE A 50 4.64 -3.90 17.35
CA PHE A 50 5.83 -4.52 16.74
C PHE A 50 7.11 -4.10 17.48
N ASP A 51 7.93 -5.04 17.92
CA ASP A 51 9.21 -4.72 18.54
C ASP A 51 10.20 -4.08 17.55
N ASN A 52 10.81 -2.96 17.95
CA ASN A 52 11.99 -2.40 17.29
C ASN A 52 13.08 -2.05 18.32
N THR A 53 13.15 -2.76 19.45
CA THR A 53 14.11 -2.50 20.53
C THR A 53 15.29 -3.48 20.58
N HIS A 54 15.23 -4.57 19.83
CA HIS A 54 16.23 -5.64 19.80
C HIS A 54 16.96 -5.73 18.46
N ALA A 55 17.23 -4.57 17.84
CA ALA A 55 17.99 -4.44 16.59
C ALA A 55 17.34 -5.11 15.36
N GLN A 56 16.04 -4.93 15.19
CA GLN A 56 15.27 -5.31 13.99
C GLN A 56 15.74 -4.62 12.70
N THR A 57 16.62 -3.63 12.82
CA THR A 57 17.21 -2.87 11.70
C THR A 57 18.70 -3.21 11.47
N ALA A 58 19.24 -4.21 12.17
CA ALA A 58 20.65 -4.58 12.11
C ALA A 58 21.07 -5.13 10.75
N GLY A 59 22.30 -4.85 10.31
CA GLY A 59 22.83 -5.49 9.11
C GLY A 59 21.95 -5.32 7.86
N GLN A 60 21.40 -6.42 7.34
CA GLN A 60 20.43 -6.41 6.23
C GLN A 60 18.96 -6.42 6.68
N ALA A 61 18.70 -6.64 7.97
CA ALA A 61 17.35 -6.60 8.52
C ALA A 61 16.78 -5.19 8.48
N ASP A 62 15.48 -5.08 8.21
CA ASP A 62 14.75 -3.82 8.28
C ASP A 62 13.28 -4.06 8.65
N TRP A 63 13.09 -4.88 9.70
CA TRP A 63 11.82 -5.52 10.05
C TRP A 63 10.91 -4.60 10.85
N VAL A 64 10.70 -3.40 10.32
CA VAL A 64 9.90 -2.32 10.89
C VAL A 64 8.63 -2.11 10.06
N ILE A 65 7.57 -1.59 10.69
CA ILE A 65 6.23 -1.53 10.08
C ILE A 65 6.11 -0.51 8.93
N ASP A 66 7.08 0.38 8.78
CA ASP A 66 7.20 1.33 7.66
C ASP A 66 8.50 1.12 6.87
N GLY A 67 9.05 -0.09 6.97
CA GLY A 67 10.20 -0.59 6.21
C GLY A 67 9.88 -1.98 5.68
N ALA A 68 10.84 -2.90 5.69
CA ALA A 68 10.71 -4.18 4.99
C ALA A 68 9.63 -5.12 5.53
N PHE A 69 8.85 -4.75 6.56
CA PHE A 69 7.66 -5.47 7.04
C PHE A 69 6.35 -4.67 6.78
N SER A 70 6.39 -3.65 5.93
CA SER A 70 5.28 -2.72 5.69
C SER A 70 4.05 -3.39 5.08
N ASP A 71 4.19 -4.28 4.10
CA ASP A 71 3.06 -4.99 3.50
C ASP A 71 2.34 -5.86 4.55
N PHE A 72 3.09 -6.49 5.47
CA PHE A 72 2.50 -7.25 6.57
C PHE A 72 1.76 -6.34 7.54
N ALA A 73 2.36 -5.21 7.93
CA ALA A 73 1.75 -4.24 8.83
C ALA A 73 0.50 -3.59 8.22
N GLU A 74 0.52 -3.28 6.91
CA GLU A 74 -0.63 -2.80 6.15
C GLU A 74 -1.72 -3.87 6.07
N GLY A 75 -1.38 -5.13 5.79
CA GLY A 75 -2.36 -6.23 5.80
C GLY A 75 -3.04 -6.41 7.17
N ILE A 76 -2.30 -6.24 8.27
CA ILE A 76 -2.89 -6.22 9.62
C ILE A 76 -3.84 -5.03 9.79
N ALA A 77 -3.45 -3.83 9.34
CA ALA A 77 -4.31 -2.65 9.43
C ALA A 77 -5.58 -2.77 8.56
N ASP A 78 -5.48 -3.40 7.39
CA ASP A 78 -6.61 -3.69 6.51
C ASP A 78 -7.63 -4.63 7.16
N ASN A 79 -7.18 -5.56 8.02
CA ASN A 79 -8.05 -6.38 8.88
C ASN A 79 -8.65 -5.60 10.07
N GLY A 80 -8.42 -4.29 10.16
CA GLY A 80 -9.04 -3.38 11.11
C GLY A 80 -8.25 -3.16 12.40
N TYR A 81 -7.03 -3.70 12.51
CA TYR A 81 -6.19 -3.54 13.69
C TYR A 81 -5.47 -2.20 13.71
N TYR A 82 -5.34 -1.60 14.89
CA TYR A 82 -4.36 -0.54 15.10
C TYR A 82 -2.96 -1.13 15.18
N VAL A 83 -2.01 -0.63 14.39
CA VAL A 83 -0.62 -1.13 14.38
C VAL A 83 0.32 -0.03 14.83
N GLU A 84 1.18 -0.33 15.79
CA GLU A 84 2.20 0.58 16.30
C GLU A 84 3.54 -0.13 16.44
N GLU A 85 4.62 0.61 16.23
CA GLU A 85 5.96 0.15 16.52
C GLU A 85 6.36 0.49 17.95
N PHE A 86 7.04 -0.42 18.63
CA PHE A 86 7.59 -0.23 19.95
C PHE A 86 9.01 0.33 19.86
N ARG A 87 9.18 1.56 20.35
CA ARG A 87 10.50 2.19 20.55
C ARG A 87 10.66 2.58 22.00
N LYS A 88 11.77 2.18 22.61
CA LYS A 88 12.09 2.53 23.99
C LYS A 88 13.59 2.42 24.25
N ASN A 89 14.11 3.40 25.01
CA ASN A 89 15.42 3.28 25.64
C ASN A 89 15.28 2.53 26.98
N GLY A 90 15.95 1.39 27.11
CA GLY A 90 15.91 0.52 28.29
C GLY A 90 14.99 -0.68 28.11
N PRO A 91 14.86 -1.54 29.14
CA PRO A 91 14.23 -2.84 29.01
C PRO A 91 12.72 -2.77 28.78
N LEU A 92 12.21 -3.74 28.01
CA LEU A 92 10.78 -4.02 27.87
C LEU A 92 10.17 -4.38 29.24
N ALA A 93 9.06 -3.75 29.59
CA ALA A 93 8.30 -4.03 30.80
C ALA A 93 6.88 -4.48 30.45
N VAL A 94 6.22 -5.18 31.39
CA VAL A 94 4.87 -5.71 31.14
C VAL A 94 3.87 -4.58 30.88
N GLU A 95 4.03 -3.44 31.55
CA GLU A 95 3.15 -2.27 31.39
C GLU A 95 3.23 -1.65 29.98
N ASP A 96 4.30 -1.92 29.23
CA ASP A 96 4.42 -1.47 27.84
C ASP A 96 3.51 -2.29 26.89
N LEU A 97 3.11 -3.50 27.31
CA LEU A 97 2.33 -4.45 26.51
C LEU A 97 0.84 -4.50 26.89
N GLU A 98 0.46 -4.10 28.12
CA GLU A 98 -0.90 -4.27 28.67
C GLU A 98 -2.03 -3.62 27.84
N ASP A 99 -1.72 -2.62 27.02
CA ASP A 99 -2.70 -1.90 26.17
C ASP A 99 -2.87 -2.52 24.76
N TYR A 100 -2.17 -3.62 24.47
CA TYR A 100 -2.14 -4.30 23.18
C TYR A 100 -2.64 -5.74 23.29
N ASP A 101 -3.24 -6.24 22.21
CA ASP A 101 -3.74 -7.62 22.14
C ASP A 101 -2.65 -8.58 21.63
N VAL A 102 -1.83 -8.12 20.69
CA VAL A 102 -0.75 -8.91 20.08
C VAL A 102 0.57 -8.12 20.10
N PHE A 103 1.64 -8.77 20.53
CA PHE A 103 3.01 -8.27 20.42
C PHE A 103 3.79 -9.11 19.41
N VAL A 104 4.28 -8.48 18.35
CA VAL A 104 5.07 -9.14 17.30
C VAL A 104 6.54 -8.85 17.55
N ILE A 105 7.37 -9.88 17.49
CA ILE A 105 8.82 -9.79 17.65
C ILE A 105 9.47 -10.25 16.35
N PRO A 106 9.84 -9.31 15.47
CA PRO A 106 10.58 -9.60 14.26
C PRO A 106 12.05 -9.92 14.60
N GLU A 107 12.55 -11.06 14.14
CA GLU A 107 13.96 -11.53 14.13
C GLU A 107 14.90 -10.70 15.02
N ALA A 108 14.76 -10.87 16.33
CA ALA A 108 15.52 -10.11 17.32
C ALA A 108 17.01 -10.47 17.24
N ASN A 109 17.86 -9.44 17.19
CA ASN A 109 19.31 -9.55 17.03
C ASN A 109 20.09 -9.10 18.29
N ILE A 110 19.39 -8.69 19.35
CA ILE A 110 19.97 -8.42 20.68
C ILE A 110 19.29 -9.37 21.68
N PRO A 111 20.03 -10.07 22.55
CA PRO A 111 19.44 -11.01 23.50
C PRO A 111 18.50 -10.32 24.50
N PHE A 112 17.36 -10.96 24.77
CA PHE A 112 16.47 -10.53 25.84
C PHE A 112 17.13 -10.67 27.19
N LYS A 113 16.95 -9.65 28.02
CA LYS A 113 17.31 -9.70 29.44
C LYS A 113 16.33 -10.59 30.18
N LYS A 114 16.77 -11.10 31.34
CA LYS A 114 15.92 -11.94 32.17
C LYS A 114 14.60 -11.25 32.58
N GLU A 115 14.67 -9.94 32.87
CA GLU A 115 13.49 -9.15 33.22
C GLU A 115 12.51 -8.95 32.05
N GLU A 116 13.00 -8.92 30.81
CA GLU A 116 12.17 -8.81 29.60
C GLU A 116 11.48 -10.13 29.28
N GLN A 117 12.20 -11.26 29.43
CA GLN A 117 11.59 -12.59 29.36
C GLN A 117 10.47 -12.75 30.40
N ASP A 118 10.71 -12.32 31.64
CA ASP A 118 9.71 -12.37 32.71
C ASP A 118 8.49 -11.46 32.41
N ALA A 119 8.71 -10.31 31.77
CA ALA A 119 7.65 -9.41 31.32
C ALA A 119 6.79 -10.05 30.22
N MET A 120 7.41 -10.66 29.20
CA MET A 120 6.70 -11.37 28.13
C MET A 120 5.90 -12.57 28.66
N ILE A 121 6.49 -13.37 29.56
CA ILE A 121 5.78 -14.46 30.25
C ILE A 121 4.56 -13.90 30.98
N THR A 122 4.73 -12.84 31.78
CA THR A 122 3.64 -12.26 32.57
C THR A 122 2.53 -11.69 31.68
N TYR A 123 2.88 -11.03 30.58
CA TYR A 123 1.94 -10.52 29.60
C TYR A 123 1.07 -11.63 29.02
N VAL A 124 1.69 -12.73 28.57
CA VAL A 124 0.95 -13.87 28.00
C VAL A 124 0.13 -14.59 29.08
N GLU A 125 0.68 -14.80 30.27
CA GLU A 125 -0.05 -15.42 31.38
C GLU A 125 -1.33 -14.65 31.76
N ASN A 126 -1.37 -13.34 31.49
CA ASN A 126 -2.51 -12.44 31.74
C ASN A 126 -3.46 -12.29 30.53
N GLY A 127 -3.32 -13.12 29.49
CA GLY A 127 -4.21 -13.13 28.32
C GLY A 127 -3.63 -12.51 27.06
N GLY A 128 -2.46 -11.87 27.14
CA GLY A 128 -1.78 -11.32 25.96
C GLY A 128 -1.27 -12.38 24.98
N SER A 129 -0.99 -11.97 23.75
CA SER A 129 -0.49 -12.85 22.71
C SER A 129 0.82 -12.37 22.09
N ILE A 130 1.74 -13.29 21.79
CA ILE A 130 3.03 -12.95 21.14
C ILE A 130 3.20 -13.71 19.81
N PHE A 131 3.66 -13.02 18.77
CA PHE A 131 4.12 -13.64 17.54
C PHE A 131 5.65 -13.55 17.44
N PHE A 132 6.34 -14.69 17.51
CA PHE A 132 7.79 -14.79 17.34
C PHE A 132 8.12 -15.12 15.89
N ILE A 133 8.82 -14.21 15.22
CA ILE A 133 9.39 -14.43 13.89
C ILE A 133 10.89 -14.54 14.09
N SER A 134 11.46 -15.71 13.83
CA SER A 134 12.90 -15.94 13.96
C SER A 134 13.51 -16.25 12.60
N ASP A 135 14.83 -16.42 12.59
CA ASP A 135 15.58 -16.91 11.44
C ASP A 135 16.57 -18.01 11.84
N HIS A 136 17.24 -18.60 10.85
CA HIS A 136 18.19 -19.69 10.94
C HIS A 136 19.44 -19.38 11.78
N TYR A 137 20.22 -20.42 12.11
CA TYR A 137 21.54 -20.24 12.72
C TYR A 137 22.55 -19.76 11.68
N ASN A 138 23.52 -18.91 12.04
CA ASN A 138 24.34 -18.12 11.10
C ASN A 138 23.57 -16.99 10.38
N ALA A 139 22.59 -16.38 11.06
CA ALA A 139 21.83 -15.20 10.64
C ALA A 139 22.11 -13.94 11.49
N ASP A 140 23.13 -13.93 12.36
CA ASP A 140 23.54 -12.78 13.18
C ASP A 140 23.82 -11.53 12.31
N ARG A 141 22.89 -10.56 12.37
CA ARG A 141 22.89 -9.39 11.49
C ARG A 141 23.82 -8.28 11.97
N ASN A 142 24.12 -8.21 13.27
CA ASN A 142 24.95 -7.16 13.87
C ASN A 142 26.34 -7.66 14.32
N LYS A 143 26.64 -8.95 14.13
CA LYS A 143 27.90 -9.63 14.46
C LYS A 143 28.20 -9.67 15.96
N ASN A 144 27.16 -9.74 16.79
CA ASN A 144 27.29 -9.81 18.25
C ASN A 144 27.41 -11.25 18.80
N ARG A 145 27.35 -12.27 17.92
CA ARG A 145 27.36 -13.72 18.18
C ARG A 145 26.04 -14.30 18.66
N TRP A 146 24.95 -13.55 18.57
CA TRP A 146 23.60 -14.05 18.81
C TRP A 146 22.86 -14.13 17.48
N ASP A 147 22.50 -15.35 17.11
CA ASP A 147 21.52 -15.54 16.04
C ASP A 147 20.09 -15.37 16.59
N SER A 148 19.14 -14.98 15.75
CA SER A 148 17.75 -14.75 16.18
C SER A 148 17.16 -15.96 16.91
N SER A 149 17.40 -17.17 16.41
CA SER A 149 16.91 -18.39 17.08
C SER A 149 17.44 -18.54 18.51
N GLU A 150 18.67 -18.10 18.77
CA GLU A 150 19.28 -18.08 20.11
C GLU A 150 18.69 -17.00 21.00
N VAL A 151 18.47 -15.80 20.45
CA VAL A 151 17.80 -14.69 21.15
C VAL A 151 16.41 -15.13 21.61
N MET A 152 15.62 -15.69 20.68
CA MET A 152 14.27 -16.18 20.98
C MET A 152 14.32 -17.29 22.04
N ASN A 153 15.20 -18.28 21.90
CA ASN A 153 15.32 -19.38 22.86
C ASN A 153 15.84 -18.92 24.25
N GLY A 154 16.58 -17.80 24.31
CA GLY A 154 17.15 -17.23 25.53
C GLY A 154 18.54 -17.74 25.89
N TYR A 155 19.24 -18.39 24.95
CA TYR A 155 20.60 -18.88 25.16
C TYR A 155 21.37 -19.07 23.85
N ARG A 156 22.70 -18.96 23.94
CA ARG A 156 23.61 -19.25 22.83
C ARG A 156 24.06 -20.71 22.79
N ARG A 157 24.07 -21.29 21.61
CA ARG A 157 24.64 -22.60 21.28
C ARG A 157 26.11 -22.63 21.66
N GLY A 158 26.51 -23.59 22.51
CA GLY A 158 27.89 -23.71 22.98
C GLY A 158 28.35 -22.66 23.99
N ALA A 159 27.45 -21.79 24.44
CA ALA A 159 27.69 -20.73 25.41
C ALA A 159 26.54 -20.57 26.43
N HIS A 160 25.74 -21.62 26.65
CA HIS A 160 24.59 -21.61 27.57
C HIS A 160 24.94 -21.08 28.97
N ASP A 161 26.01 -21.59 29.60
CA ASP A 161 26.39 -21.21 30.97
C ASP A 161 27.06 -19.82 31.09
N ASP A 162 27.58 -19.30 29.98
CA ASP A 162 28.25 -17.99 29.90
C ASP A 162 27.90 -17.34 28.56
N PRO A 163 26.77 -16.60 28.49
CA PRO A 163 26.33 -15.96 27.25
C PRO A 163 27.34 -14.94 26.69
N THR A 164 28.31 -14.53 27.52
CA THR A 164 29.37 -13.59 27.13
C THR A 164 30.64 -14.26 26.59
N LYS A 165 30.62 -15.59 26.45
CA LYS A 165 31.75 -16.36 25.91
C LYS A 165 32.15 -15.81 24.53
N GLY A 166 33.44 -15.51 24.38
CA GLY A 166 34.02 -14.97 23.14
C GLY A 166 33.91 -13.45 22.96
N MET A 167 33.22 -12.74 23.85
CA MET A 167 33.08 -11.28 23.81
C MET A 167 34.29 -10.55 24.42
N SER A 168 34.56 -9.35 23.92
CA SER A 168 35.48 -8.36 24.51
C SER A 168 34.98 -7.85 25.86
N GLU A 169 35.83 -7.11 26.57
CA GLU A 169 35.42 -6.50 27.85
C GLU A 169 34.46 -5.32 27.63
N GLU A 170 34.56 -4.58 26.53
CA GLU A 170 33.58 -3.55 26.17
C GLU A 170 32.19 -4.15 25.92
N GLU A 171 32.10 -5.19 25.07
CA GLU A 171 30.84 -5.88 24.76
C GLU A 171 30.15 -6.42 26.03
N LYS A 172 30.92 -7.08 26.92
CA LYS A 172 30.41 -7.61 28.19
C LYS A 172 29.80 -6.56 29.11
N ASN A 173 30.34 -5.34 29.08
CA ASN A 173 29.91 -4.25 29.95
C ASN A 173 28.87 -3.34 29.28
N SER A 174 28.53 -3.59 28.01
CA SER A 174 27.49 -2.85 27.28
C SER A 174 26.13 -2.97 27.96
N GLU A 175 25.25 -1.98 27.73
CA GLU A 175 23.89 -1.99 28.28
C GLU A 175 23.04 -3.14 27.73
N ALA A 176 23.30 -3.55 26.48
CA ALA A 176 22.64 -4.67 25.82
C ALA A 176 22.90 -6.00 26.54
N MET A 177 24.11 -6.22 27.09
CA MET A 177 24.46 -7.46 27.78
C MET A 177 24.15 -7.47 29.28
N GLN A 178 23.75 -6.33 29.87
CA GLN A 178 23.44 -6.26 31.29
C GLN A 178 22.12 -6.98 31.59
N GLY A 179 22.18 -8.00 32.45
CA GLY A 179 20.99 -8.78 32.85
C GLY A 179 20.63 -9.92 31.90
N VAL A 180 21.47 -10.20 30.89
CA VAL A 180 21.35 -11.38 30.04
C VAL A 180 21.86 -12.61 30.78
N GLU A 181 21.04 -13.64 30.83
CA GLU A 181 21.34 -14.94 31.45
C GLU A 181 20.94 -16.05 30.47
N GLY A 182 21.69 -17.16 30.45
CA GLY A 182 21.30 -18.32 29.66
C GLY A 182 20.09 -19.01 30.27
N SER A 183 19.04 -19.23 29.47
CA SER A 183 17.81 -19.91 29.86
C SER A 183 17.17 -20.59 28.67
N ASP A 184 16.38 -21.65 28.88
CA ASP A 184 15.61 -22.32 27.82
C ASP A 184 14.12 -21.94 27.93
N TRP A 185 13.86 -20.63 28.12
CA TRP A 185 12.57 -20.12 28.59
C TRP A 185 11.42 -20.37 27.62
N LEU A 186 11.67 -20.37 26.30
CA LEU A 186 10.65 -20.73 25.31
C LEU A 186 10.20 -22.20 25.49
N SER A 187 11.15 -23.11 25.68
CA SER A 187 10.83 -24.51 25.92
C SER A 187 10.10 -24.70 27.25
N ASP A 188 10.56 -24.02 28.31
CA ASP A 188 10.00 -24.14 29.66
C ASP A 188 8.58 -23.58 29.80
N ASN A 189 8.21 -22.56 28.99
CA ASN A 189 6.93 -21.84 29.15
C ASN A 189 5.98 -22.02 27.96
N PHE A 190 6.49 -22.24 26.75
CA PHE A 190 5.71 -22.38 25.52
C PHE A 190 5.83 -23.76 24.88
N GLY A 191 6.61 -24.68 25.45
CA GLY A 191 6.69 -26.05 24.91
C GLY A 191 7.32 -26.13 23.52
N ILE A 192 8.12 -25.15 23.14
CA ILE A 192 8.72 -25.02 21.81
C ILE A 192 10.17 -24.52 21.88
N ARG A 193 10.96 -24.87 20.88
CA ARG A 193 12.30 -24.31 20.65
C ARG A 193 12.53 -24.04 19.18
N PHE A 194 13.12 -22.89 18.82
CA PHE A 194 13.66 -22.70 17.48
C PHE A 194 14.92 -23.57 17.31
N ARG A 195 15.00 -24.35 16.23
CA ARG A 195 16.19 -25.16 15.95
C ARG A 195 17.29 -24.31 15.34
N TYR A 196 18.51 -24.83 15.38
CA TYR A 196 19.67 -24.23 14.72
C TYR A 196 19.85 -24.67 13.26
N ASN A 197 18.88 -25.38 12.70
CA ASN A 197 18.98 -25.82 11.31
C ASN A 197 18.81 -24.61 10.37
N ALA A 198 19.22 -24.79 9.12
CA ALA A 198 19.24 -23.76 8.10
C ALA A 198 18.90 -24.42 6.77
N ALA A 199 17.62 -24.72 6.61
CA ALA A 199 17.06 -25.22 5.36
C ALA A 199 17.15 -24.11 4.31
N GLY A 200 17.49 -24.44 3.07
CA GLY A 200 17.70 -23.48 1.99
C GLY A 200 16.38 -22.93 1.44
N THR A 201 16.26 -22.92 0.11
CA THR A 201 14.98 -22.57 -0.52
C THR A 201 14.10 -23.80 -0.63
N VAL A 202 13.07 -23.84 0.20
CA VAL A 202 12.13 -24.97 0.31
C VAL A 202 10.70 -24.42 0.33
N ILE A 203 9.74 -25.18 -0.20
CA ILE A 203 8.31 -24.85 -0.09
C ILE A 203 7.72 -25.77 0.97
N ALA A 204 7.18 -25.19 2.03
CA ALA A 204 6.42 -25.91 3.04
C ALA A 204 5.01 -26.21 2.52
N ASP A 205 4.72 -27.47 2.24
CA ASP A 205 3.47 -27.94 1.63
C ASP A 205 2.70 -28.95 2.49
N GLN A 206 3.25 -29.29 3.66
CA GLN A 206 2.62 -30.18 4.62
C GLN A 206 1.80 -29.35 5.61
N VAL A 207 0.68 -28.81 5.14
CA VAL A 207 -0.25 -27.97 5.90
C VAL A 207 -1.18 -28.83 6.77
N VAL A 208 -1.30 -28.51 8.06
CA VAL A 208 -2.23 -29.19 8.97
C VAL A 208 -3.68 -28.72 8.70
N ASP A 209 -4.66 -29.61 8.86
CA ASP A 209 -6.07 -29.31 8.58
C ASP A 209 -6.56 -28.09 9.40
N PRO A 210 -7.26 -27.12 8.79
CA PRO A 210 -7.77 -25.93 9.49
C PRO A 210 -8.61 -26.22 10.74
N ALA A 211 -9.30 -27.36 10.78
CA ALA A 211 -10.08 -27.77 11.95
C ALA A 211 -9.20 -28.17 13.16
N GLU A 212 -7.93 -28.48 12.93
CA GLU A 212 -6.94 -28.82 13.96
C GLU A 212 -6.02 -27.65 14.31
N THR A 213 -6.14 -26.52 13.59
CA THR A 213 -5.32 -25.31 13.75
C THR A 213 -6.15 -24.07 14.04
N PHE A 214 -7.39 -24.23 14.51
CA PHE A 214 -8.29 -23.13 14.86
C PHE A 214 -8.59 -22.17 13.69
N GLY A 215 -8.50 -22.67 12.45
CA GLY A 215 -8.70 -21.89 11.24
C GLY A 215 -7.44 -21.19 10.72
N ILE A 216 -6.30 -21.26 11.41
CA ILE A 216 -5.07 -20.54 11.00
C ILE A 216 -4.60 -20.96 9.60
N THR A 217 -4.71 -22.24 9.27
CA THR A 217 -4.30 -22.77 7.96
C THR A 217 -5.40 -22.72 6.91
N GLN A 218 -6.51 -22.03 7.17
CA GLN A 218 -7.57 -21.84 6.19
C GLN A 218 -7.03 -21.05 5.00
N GLY A 219 -7.24 -21.55 3.78
CA GLY A 219 -6.75 -20.89 2.56
C GLY A 219 -5.27 -21.14 2.25
N VAL A 220 -4.50 -21.70 3.18
CA VAL A 220 -3.06 -21.96 3.03
C VAL A 220 -2.83 -23.35 2.40
N SER A 221 -2.07 -23.39 1.31
CA SER A 221 -1.63 -24.62 0.63
C SER A 221 -0.12 -24.73 0.60
N GLU A 222 0.60 -23.62 0.40
CA GLU A 222 2.06 -23.61 0.35
C GLU A 222 2.63 -22.29 0.89
N VAL A 223 3.74 -22.37 1.63
CA VAL A 223 4.45 -21.21 2.19
C VAL A 223 5.94 -21.36 1.87
N THR A 224 6.56 -20.30 1.40
CA THR A 224 7.98 -20.34 1.01
C THR A 224 8.89 -20.27 2.22
N MET A 225 10.09 -20.84 2.11
CA MET A 225 11.19 -20.68 3.04
C MET A 225 12.46 -20.37 2.23
N HIS A 226 13.27 -19.43 2.70
CA HIS A 226 14.49 -18.96 2.02
C HIS A 226 15.65 -18.79 3.01
N ALA A 227 16.34 -19.89 3.33
CA ALA A 227 17.26 -19.91 4.47
C ALA A 227 16.44 -19.73 5.75
N GLY A 228 15.88 -20.82 6.29
CA GLY A 228 15.05 -20.75 7.48
C GLY A 228 15.34 -21.88 8.45
N SER A 229 14.82 -21.74 9.66
CA SER A 229 14.83 -22.78 10.70
C SER A 229 13.47 -23.45 10.82
N THR A 230 13.47 -24.67 11.34
CA THR A 230 12.27 -25.30 11.89
C THR A 230 12.25 -25.16 13.41
N LEU A 231 11.15 -25.56 14.03
CA LEU A 231 10.97 -25.60 15.47
C LEU A 231 10.99 -27.05 15.97
N ALA A 232 11.19 -27.23 17.27
CA ALA A 232 11.01 -28.49 17.97
C ALA A 232 9.87 -28.35 18.98
N ILE A 233 8.89 -29.25 18.92
CA ILE A 233 7.85 -29.39 19.96
C ILE A 233 8.48 -30.10 21.16
N THR A 234 8.55 -29.41 22.30
CA THR A 234 9.10 -29.95 23.56
C THR A 234 7.99 -30.38 24.52
N ASP A 235 6.82 -29.74 24.47
CA ASP A 235 5.61 -30.14 25.21
C ASP A 235 4.35 -30.07 24.32
N PRO A 236 3.85 -31.20 23.82
CA PRO A 236 2.68 -31.24 22.94
C PRO A 236 1.34 -31.00 23.66
N GLU A 237 1.29 -30.93 25.00
CA GLU A 237 0.06 -30.54 25.69
C GLU A 237 -0.25 -29.06 25.46
N ILE A 238 0.78 -28.22 25.30
CA ILE A 238 0.65 -26.77 25.14
C ILE A 238 1.14 -26.25 23.78
N ALA A 239 1.92 -27.01 23.02
CA ALA A 239 2.44 -26.60 21.70
C ALA A 239 1.97 -27.52 20.57
N LYS A 240 1.81 -26.96 19.37
CA LYS A 240 1.38 -27.69 18.17
C LYS A 240 2.01 -27.10 16.91
N GLY A 241 2.55 -27.96 16.05
CA GLY A 241 2.96 -27.59 14.70
C GLY A 241 1.75 -27.47 13.77
N ILE A 242 1.77 -26.47 12.89
CA ILE A 242 0.67 -26.19 11.96
C ILE A 242 1.09 -26.25 10.49
N LEU A 243 2.40 -26.19 10.22
CA LEU A 243 2.97 -26.23 8.89
C LEU A 243 4.34 -26.90 8.95
N TYR A 244 4.62 -27.83 8.03
CA TYR A 244 5.89 -28.55 7.98
C TYR A 244 6.51 -28.51 6.59
N LEU A 245 7.82 -28.70 6.55
CA LEU A 245 8.57 -28.90 5.32
C LEU A 245 8.23 -30.26 4.68
N PRO A 246 8.43 -30.43 3.36
CA PRO A 246 8.22 -31.70 2.68
C PRO A 246 9.14 -32.79 3.23
N GLU A 247 8.72 -34.06 3.15
CA GLU A 247 9.56 -35.20 3.51
C GLU A 247 10.67 -35.43 2.46
N GLY A 248 11.78 -36.03 2.92
CA GLY A 248 12.85 -36.49 2.05
C GLY A 248 13.88 -35.43 1.69
N LEU A 249 13.94 -34.33 2.45
CA LEU A 249 14.99 -33.33 2.34
C LEU A 249 16.36 -33.93 2.66
N ASP A 250 17.39 -33.49 1.95
CA ASP A 250 18.76 -33.93 2.16
C ASP A 250 19.76 -32.76 2.14
N GLU A 251 21.06 -33.08 2.14
CA GLU A 251 22.12 -32.08 2.18
C GLU A 251 22.07 -31.10 0.98
N SER A 252 21.42 -31.45 -0.13
CA SER A 252 21.27 -30.55 -1.27
C SER A 252 20.22 -29.46 -1.05
N ASP A 253 19.34 -29.64 -0.07
CA ASP A 253 18.29 -28.68 0.28
C ASP A 253 18.73 -27.72 1.39
N LYS A 254 19.92 -27.90 1.98
CA LYS A 254 20.44 -26.99 3.01
C LYS A 254 20.84 -25.64 2.41
N TRP A 255 20.75 -24.59 3.23
CA TRP A 255 21.31 -23.30 2.88
C TRP A 255 22.84 -23.40 2.71
N GLY A 256 23.38 -22.91 1.60
CA GLY A 256 24.79 -23.13 1.24
C GLY A 256 25.81 -22.70 2.31
N PRO A 257 25.60 -21.55 2.98
CA PRO A 257 26.41 -21.10 4.13
C PRO A 257 26.06 -21.73 5.49
N ALA A 258 25.15 -22.69 5.59
CA ALA A 258 24.87 -23.39 6.84
C ALA A 258 26.16 -23.99 7.43
N VAL A 259 26.40 -23.75 8.73
CA VAL A 259 27.63 -24.15 9.44
C VAL A 259 27.58 -25.57 10.00
N ASP A 260 26.48 -26.29 9.77
CA ASP A 260 26.35 -27.70 10.09
C ASP A 260 25.53 -28.48 9.04
N GLU A 261 24.83 -29.54 9.43
CA GLU A 261 24.04 -30.37 8.52
C GLU A 261 22.94 -29.59 7.78
N GLY A 262 22.42 -28.51 8.39
CA GLY A 262 21.37 -27.64 7.83
C GLY A 262 19.98 -28.27 7.69
N ILE A 263 19.89 -29.59 7.52
CA ILE A 263 18.69 -30.43 7.60
C ILE A 263 18.97 -31.55 8.61
N TYR A 264 18.14 -31.72 9.64
CA TYR A 264 18.47 -32.57 10.80
C TYR A 264 17.85 -33.97 10.74
N HIS A 265 16.61 -34.06 10.29
CA HIS A 265 15.80 -35.27 10.29
C HIS A 265 15.18 -35.60 8.93
N GLY A 266 15.42 -34.77 7.91
CA GLY A 266 15.07 -35.04 6.52
C GLY A 266 13.69 -34.51 6.12
N GLY A 267 13.23 -33.45 6.77
CA GLY A 267 11.93 -32.82 6.51
C GLY A 267 10.74 -33.49 7.22
N GLY A 268 9.53 -33.04 6.88
CA GLY A 268 8.28 -33.52 7.49
C GLY A 268 8.18 -33.26 9.00
N VAL A 269 7.36 -34.06 9.67
CA VAL A 269 7.08 -33.94 11.12
C VAL A 269 8.33 -34.18 11.98
N GLU A 270 9.26 -35.04 11.54
CA GLU A 270 10.47 -35.35 12.30
C GLU A 270 11.48 -34.19 12.28
N GLU A 271 11.56 -33.41 11.20
CA GLU A 271 12.33 -32.15 11.18
C GLU A 271 11.75 -31.11 12.15
N GLY A 272 10.46 -31.26 12.47
CA GLY A 272 9.68 -30.34 13.26
C GLY A 272 9.00 -29.27 12.40
N PRO A 273 8.03 -28.54 12.98
CA PRO A 273 7.23 -27.58 12.23
C PRO A 273 8.07 -26.42 11.72
N TYR A 274 7.70 -25.88 10.57
CA TYR A 274 8.16 -24.58 10.11
C TYR A 274 7.41 -23.45 10.81
N ALA A 275 6.11 -23.64 11.05
CA ALA A 275 5.31 -22.74 11.87
C ALA A 275 4.50 -23.50 12.91
N ALA A 276 4.32 -22.91 14.07
CA ALA A 276 3.69 -23.54 15.23
C ALA A 276 2.95 -22.54 16.12
N ILE A 277 2.14 -23.07 17.04
CA ILE A 277 1.38 -22.31 18.03
C ILE A 277 1.55 -22.91 19.42
N SER A 278 1.33 -22.09 20.45
CA SER A 278 1.44 -22.49 21.85
C SER A 278 0.43 -21.78 22.77
N LYS A 279 0.09 -22.42 23.89
CA LYS A 279 -0.67 -21.84 25.01
C LYS A 279 0.24 -21.60 26.21
N LEU A 280 -0.03 -20.52 26.93
CA LEU A 280 0.53 -20.26 28.26
C LEU A 280 -0.55 -19.59 29.13
N LYS A 281 -1.22 -20.40 29.95
CA LYS A 281 -2.40 -19.99 30.73
C LYS A 281 -3.46 -19.35 29.84
N GLU A 282 -3.88 -18.12 30.15
CA GLU A 282 -4.97 -17.42 29.46
C GLU A 282 -4.54 -16.98 28.05
N GLY A 283 -3.29 -16.56 27.86
CA GLY A 283 -2.75 -16.11 26.57
C GLY A 283 -2.12 -17.22 25.73
N LYS A 284 -1.44 -16.82 24.65
CA LYS A 284 -0.90 -17.73 23.64
C LYS A 284 0.22 -17.13 22.81
N ALA A 285 0.85 -17.95 21.97
CA ALA A 285 1.89 -17.49 21.05
C ALA A 285 1.87 -18.25 19.72
N ALA A 286 2.39 -17.59 18.68
CA ALA A 286 2.66 -18.19 17.38
C ALA A 286 4.15 -18.04 17.03
N PHE A 287 4.64 -18.90 16.15
CA PHE A 287 6.05 -18.99 15.81
C PHE A 287 6.25 -19.31 14.33
N ILE A 288 7.20 -18.66 13.69
CA ILE A 288 7.70 -19.01 12.36
C ILE A 288 9.23 -18.87 12.32
N GLY A 289 9.92 -19.84 11.71
CA GLY A 289 11.38 -19.94 11.73
C GLY A 289 12.13 -19.23 10.61
N ASP A 290 11.46 -18.35 9.87
CA ASP A 290 12.05 -17.58 8.76
C ASP A 290 11.35 -16.21 8.68
N SER A 291 12.12 -15.14 8.50
CA SER A 291 11.62 -13.78 8.30
C SER A 291 11.30 -13.49 6.83
N SER A 292 11.94 -14.19 5.87
CA SER A 292 11.77 -14.00 4.42
C SER A 292 10.32 -14.02 3.92
N PRO A 293 9.39 -14.86 4.43
CA PRO A 293 7.99 -14.84 4.02
C PRO A 293 7.23 -13.59 4.46
N VAL A 294 7.77 -12.84 5.41
CA VAL A 294 7.16 -11.63 5.99
C VAL A 294 7.67 -10.38 5.28
N GLU A 295 8.88 -10.45 4.71
CA GLU A 295 9.57 -9.32 4.09
C GLU A 295 8.83 -8.76 2.87
N ASP A 296 9.03 -7.47 2.63
CA ASP A 296 8.76 -6.78 1.38
C ASP A 296 10.03 -6.04 0.89
N ALA A 297 9.98 -5.49 -0.33
CA ALA A 297 11.10 -4.79 -0.96
C ALA A 297 11.22 -3.30 -0.58
N THR A 298 10.87 -2.90 0.65
CA THR A 298 10.85 -1.49 1.10
C THR A 298 11.79 -1.14 2.26
N PRO A 299 13.06 -1.60 2.29
CA PRO A 299 13.94 -1.29 3.41
C PRO A 299 14.16 0.23 3.55
N LYS A 300 13.99 0.73 4.78
CA LYS A 300 13.99 2.14 5.15
C LYS A 300 15.37 2.63 5.62
N TYR A 301 16.16 1.81 6.28
CA TYR A 301 17.43 2.25 6.87
C TYR A 301 18.66 1.73 6.14
N ARG A 302 19.79 2.42 6.30
CA ARG A 302 21.09 1.92 5.84
C ARG A 302 21.62 0.83 6.76
N ASN A 303 22.47 -0.02 6.20
CA ASN A 303 23.22 -0.99 6.97
C ASN A 303 24.14 -0.25 7.96
N GLU A 304 23.96 -0.52 9.26
CA GLU A 304 24.66 0.20 10.35
C GLU A 304 26.18 0.04 10.36
N GLU A 305 26.71 -1.07 9.84
CA GLU A 305 28.16 -1.28 9.76
C GLU A 305 28.77 -0.56 8.55
N THR A 306 28.12 -0.61 7.39
CA THR A 306 28.73 -0.24 6.10
C THR A 306 28.16 1.02 5.45
N GLY A 307 26.99 1.48 5.88
CA GLY A 307 26.20 2.55 5.26
C GLY A 307 25.58 2.16 3.91
N ALA A 308 25.69 0.89 3.50
CA ALA A 308 25.12 0.41 2.25
C ALA A 308 23.59 0.44 2.28
N LYS A 309 22.96 0.56 1.11
CA LYS A 309 21.53 0.25 0.96
C LYS A 309 21.32 -1.21 1.31
N LYS A 310 20.22 -1.49 2.03
CA LYS A 310 19.74 -2.84 2.23
C LYS A 310 18.95 -3.28 1.01
N THR A 311 18.81 -4.59 0.84
CA THR A 311 17.94 -5.19 -0.16
C THR A 311 17.28 -6.38 0.49
N THR A 312 15.96 -6.36 0.53
CA THR A 312 15.11 -7.37 1.17
C THR A 312 14.30 -8.10 0.10
N TYR A 313 13.72 -9.23 0.51
CA TYR A 313 12.93 -10.09 -0.35
C TYR A 313 11.46 -9.64 -0.35
N ASP A 314 10.76 -9.73 -1.48
CA ASP A 314 9.32 -9.42 -1.56
C ASP A 314 8.50 -10.68 -1.29
N GLY A 315 8.62 -11.21 -0.06
CA GLY A 315 8.11 -12.52 0.31
C GLY A 315 6.68 -12.53 0.80
N PHE A 316 6.17 -11.44 1.37
CA PHE A 316 4.78 -11.39 1.87
C PHE A 316 3.74 -11.75 0.80
N LYS A 317 4.01 -11.34 -0.44
CA LYS A 317 3.15 -11.57 -1.62
C LYS A 317 3.39 -12.91 -2.32
N ASP A 318 4.40 -13.67 -1.89
CA ASP A 318 4.70 -14.97 -2.47
C ASP A 318 3.80 -16.07 -1.87
N ALA A 319 3.38 -17.00 -2.73
CA ALA A 319 2.58 -18.16 -2.34
C ALA A 319 1.37 -17.76 -1.45
N ASP A 320 1.15 -18.47 -0.35
CA ASP A 320 0.12 -18.17 0.65
C ASP A 320 0.73 -17.57 1.94
N ASN A 321 1.91 -16.92 1.84
CA ASN A 321 2.65 -16.40 2.99
C ASN A 321 1.81 -15.38 3.77
N GLY A 322 1.32 -14.33 3.09
CA GLY A 322 0.49 -13.30 3.71
C GLY A 322 -0.80 -13.86 4.34
N GLU A 323 -1.45 -14.82 3.70
CA GLU A 323 -2.65 -15.48 4.24
C GLU A 323 -2.36 -16.18 5.58
N LEU A 324 -1.27 -16.95 5.66
CA LEU A 324 -0.88 -17.60 6.91
C LEU A 324 -0.58 -16.58 8.01
N LEU A 325 0.20 -15.53 7.69
CA LEU A 325 0.63 -14.53 8.65
C LEU A 325 -0.54 -13.71 9.20
N LEU A 326 -1.49 -13.32 8.35
CA LEU A 326 -2.69 -12.60 8.77
C LEU A 326 -3.63 -13.49 9.58
N ASN A 327 -3.82 -14.75 9.18
CA ASN A 327 -4.61 -15.71 9.97
C ASN A 327 -3.99 -16.00 11.35
N MET A 328 -2.66 -15.96 11.48
CA MET A 328 -1.99 -16.03 12.79
C MET A 328 -2.32 -14.82 13.66
N ILE A 329 -2.27 -13.59 13.11
CA ILE A 329 -2.62 -12.37 13.85
C ILE A 329 -4.08 -12.41 14.30
N ASP A 330 -4.99 -12.79 13.41
CA ASP A 330 -6.41 -12.92 13.71
C ASP A 330 -6.65 -13.93 14.84
N TRP A 331 -6.01 -15.09 14.79
CA TRP A 331 -6.09 -16.06 15.89
C TRP A 331 -5.49 -15.52 17.17
N LEU A 332 -4.31 -14.88 17.14
CA LEU A 332 -3.62 -14.33 18.31
C LEU A 332 -4.46 -13.27 19.03
N ALA A 333 -5.21 -12.44 18.31
CA ALA A 333 -6.01 -11.35 18.88
C ALA A 333 -7.31 -11.80 19.57
N GLU A 334 -7.73 -13.05 19.38
CA GLU A 334 -8.95 -13.61 19.94
C GLU A 334 -8.70 -14.35 21.26
N ASP A 335 -9.42 -13.97 22.31
CA ASP A 335 -9.30 -14.61 23.62
C ASP A 335 -9.92 -16.02 23.61
N GLU A 336 -9.24 -16.96 24.27
CA GLU A 336 -9.69 -18.35 24.36
C GLU A 336 -9.81 -18.79 25.81
N SER A 337 -10.77 -19.68 26.09
CA SER A 337 -11.05 -20.12 27.47
C SER A 337 -10.27 -21.34 27.94
N TYR A 338 -9.46 -21.95 27.07
CA TYR A 338 -8.69 -23.15 27.35
C TYR A 338 -7.23 -22.79 27.62
N GLU A 339 -6.57 -23.52 28.52
CA GLU A 339 -5.17 -23.23 28.92
C GLU A 339 -4.15 -24.14 28.22
N ASN A 340 -4.61 -25.21 27.55
CA ASN A 340 -3.78 -26.18 26.85
C ASN A 340 -4.61 -26.88 25.75
N PHE A 341 -3.94 -27.47 24.76
CA PHE A 341 -4.60 -28.07 23.60
C PHE A 341 -5.30 -29.40 23.91
N ALA A 342 -4.97 -30.05 25.03
CA ALA A 342 -5.64 -31.29 25.45
C ALA A 342 -7.11 -31.07 25.85
N GLU A 343 -7.51 -29.83 26.16
CA GLU A 343 -8.88 -29.47 26.57
C GLU A 343 -9.88 -29.34 25.41
N VAL A 344 -9.40 -29.08 24.19
CA VAL A 344 -10.24 -28.72 23.03
C VAL A 344 -10.46 -29.87 22.04
N GLY A 345 -9.86 -31.03 22.28
CA GLY A 345 -10.16 -32.26 21.55
C GLY A 345 -9.59 -32.33 20.12
N ILE A 346 -8.60 -31.52 19.80
CA ILE A 346 -7.77 -31.66 18.60
C ILE A 346 -6.69 -32.74 18.80
N PRO A 347 -6.16 -33.35 17.73
CA PRO A 347 -5.01 -34.24 17.85
C PRO A 347 -3.77 -33.48 18.35
N LEU A 348 -3.17 -34.00 19.43
CA LEU A 348 -1.89 -33.51 19.93
C LEU A 348 -0.75 -34.06 19.07
N ASP A 349 0.30 -33.27 18.95
CA ASP A 349 1.54 -33.69 18.32
C ASP A 349 2.32 -34.65 19.24
N GLU A 350 3.41 -35.20 18.72
CA GLU A 350 4.41 -35.90 19.53
C GLU A 350 5.62 -34.98 19.74
N PRO A 351 6.38 -35.13 20.85
CA PRO A 351 7.62 -34.39 21.02
C PRO A 351 8.56 -34.65 19.85
N SER A 352 9.12 -33.58 19.28
CA SER A 352 10.04 -33.70 18.15
C SER A 352 11.31 -34.48 18.54
N PRO A 353 11.93 -35.22 17.61
CA PRO A 353 13.22 -35.84 17.88
C PRO A 353 14.30 -34.76 18.07
N PHE A 354 15.24 -35.01 18.99
CA PHE A 354 16.37 -34.13 19.26
C PHE A 354 17.69 -34.78 18.89
N LEU A 355 18.58 -33.97 18.32
CA LEU A 355 20.01 -34.21 18.28
C LEU A 355 20.63 -33.76 19.61
N ASP A 356 21.72 -34.42 20.02
CA ASP A 356 22.41 -34.09 21.28
C ASP A 356 22.88 -32.62 21.32
N LYS A 357 23.22 -32.05 20.15
CA LYS A 357 23.65 -30.65 19.99
C LYS A 357 22.54 -29.62 20.21
N GLU A 358 21.28 -30.04 20.23
CA GLU A 358 20.11 -29.17 20.46
C GLU A 358 19.73 -29.06 21.92
N ILE A 359 20.32 -29.91 22.78
CA ILE A 359 20.20 -29.82 24.22
C ILE A 359 21.13 -28.68 24.69
N PRO A 360 20.63 -27.63 25.37
CA PRO A 360 21.40 -26.43 25.68
C PRO A 360 22.77 -26.71 26.31
N GLU A 361 22.83 -27.58 27.31
CA GLU A 361 24.06 -27.89 28.06
C GLU A 361 25.07 -28.76 27.30
N ASN A 362 24.59 -29.46 26.27
CA ASN A 362 25.43 -30.32 25.41
C ASN A 362 25.81 -29.63 24.10
N SER A 363 25.19 -28.49 23.79
CA SER A 363 25.42 -27.75 22.57
C SER A 363 26.86 -27.25 22.46
N THR A 364 27.36 -27.13 21.23
CA THR A 364 28.69 -26.59 20.93
C THR A 364 28.64 -25.69 19.71
N GLU A 365 29.45 -24.63 19.72
CA GLU A 365 29.73 -23.78 18.55
C GLU A 365 30.37 -24.65 17.45
N PRO A 366 29.77 -24.79 16.26
CA PRO A 366 30.34 -25.59 15.17
C PRO A 366 31.53 -24.88 14.50
N GLU A 367 31.51 -23.55 14.44
CA GLU A 367 32.62 -22.70 13.99
C GLU A 367 32.87 -21.55 14.98
N GLU A 368 33.92 -20.75 14.74
CA GLU A 368 34.28 -19.62 15.62
C GLU A 368 33.40 -18.39 15.31
N GLU A 369 32.73 -17.87 16.33
CA GLU A 369 31.87 -16.69 16.23
C GLU A 369 32.60 -15.39 16.66
N PRO A 370 32.26 -14.21 16.09
CA PRO A 370 31.17 -13.98 15.13
C PRO A 370 31.50 -14.53 13.74
N TRP A 371 30.46 -14.90 12.98
CA TRP A 371 30.58 -15.54 11.65
C TRP A 371 31.41 -14.74 10.64
N SER A 372 31.49 -13.43 10.85
CA SER A 372 32.42 -12.55 10.15
C SER A 372 33.00 -11.50 11.08
N THR A 373 34.23 -11.04 10.80
CA THR A 373 34.86 -9.99 11.60
C THR A 373 34.16 -8.64 11.35
N PRO A 374 33.70 -7.94 12.41
CA PRO A 374 33.19 -6.57 12.29
C PRO A 374 34.24 -5.59 11.77
N LEU A 375 33.82 -4.51 11.10
CA LEU A 375 34.71 -3.39 10.78
C LEU A 375 35.28 -2.77 12.07
N GLU A 376 36.55 -2.35 12.06
CA GLU A 376 37.20 -1.70 13.22
C GLU A 376 36.50 -0.40 13.68
N SER A 377 35.65 0.18 12.84
CA SER A 377 34.89 1.41 13.12
C SER A 377 33.47 1.16 13.61
N TYR A 378 33.07 -0.09 13.79
CA TYR A 378 31.70 -0.48 14.08
C TYR A 378 31.64 -1.31 15.36
N ASP A 379 30.92 -0.81 16.35
CA ASP A 379 30.61 -1.49 17.60
C ASP A 379 29.09 -1.65 17.69
N TRP A 380 28.58 -2.88 17.58
CA TRP A 380 27.13 -3.19 17.53
C TRP A 380 26.31 -2.66 18.72
N PHE A 381 26.97 -2.36 19.84
CA PHE A 381 26.37 -1.86 21.07
C PHE A 381 26.53 -0.34 21.27
N ASP A 382 27.19 0.38 20.37
CA ASP A 382 27.38 1.83 20.43
C ASP A 382 26.85 2.51 19.16
N PRO A 383 25.61 3.06 19.20
CA PRO A 383 25.01 3.75 18.06
C PRO A 383 25.83 4.94 17.53
N ALA A 384 26.75 5.51 18.32
CA ALA A 384 27.65 6.55 17.84
C ALA A 384 28.65 6.05 16.78
N THR A 385 28.81 4.74 16.65
CA THR A 385 29.66 4.09 15.62
C THR A 385 28.89 3.73 14.35
N PHE A 386 27.55 3.84 14.37
CA PHE A 386 26.71 3.41 13.27
C PHE A 386 26.83 4.35 12.06
N ALA A 387 26.88 3.76 10.87
CA ALA A 387 27.03 4.46 9.62
C ALA A 387 25.86 5.44 9.35
N PRO A 388 26.11 6.58 8.70
CA PRO A 388 25.07 7.58 8.46
C PRO A 388 23.83 7.02 7.75
N GLY A 389 22.65 7.36 8.30
CA GLY A 389 21.34 6.93 7.80
C GLY A 389 20.93 5.51 8.16
N SER A 390 21.66 4.80 9.01
CA SER A 390 21.10 3.64 9.71
C SER A 390 20.24 4.11 10.89
N PHE A 391 19.31 3.26 11.33
CA PHE A 391 18.59 3.49 12.58
C PHE A 391 19.58 3.56 13.75
N GLY A 392 19.37 4.49 14.69
CA GLY A 392 20.29 4.78 15.79
C GLY A 392 21.49 5.67 15.46
N SER A 393 21.79 5.91 14.17
CA SER A 393 22.93 6.77 13.79
C SER A 393 22.65 8.24 14.13
N PRO A 394 23.64 9.00 14.64
CA PRO A 394 23.49 10.44 14.85
C PRO A 394 23.62 11.27 13.55
N GLU A 395 23.93 10.64 12.41
CA GLU A 395 24.18 11.32 11.14
C GLU A 395 23.16 10.90 10.09
N ASP A 396 22.53 11.89 9.44
CA ASP A 396 21.64 11.68 8.29
C ASP A 396 22.37 10.95 7.14
N PRO A 397 21.65 10.16 6.31
CA PRO A 397 22.26 9.47 5.18
C PRO A 397 22.98 10.46 4.26
N VAL A 398 24.17 10.06 3.81
CA VAL A 398 24.87 10.82 2.77
C VAL A 398 24.03 10.76 1.51
N ALA A 399 23.59 11.94 1.03
CA ALA A 399 22.82 12.04 -0.21
C ALA A 399 23.55 11.30 -1.35
N GLU A 400 22.86 10.30 -1.92
CA GLU A 400 23.39 9.56 -3.06
C GLU A 400 23.13 10.34 -4.34
N PRO A 401 24.14 10.50 -5.19
CA PRO A 401 23.94 11.24 -6.41
C PRO A 401 23.08 10.47 -7.41
N GLU A 402 22.15 11.16 -8.05
CA GLU A 402 21.58 10.69 -9.31
C GLU A 402 22.66 10.81 -10.39
N LEU A 403 23.11 9.66 -10.90
CA LEU A 403 24.17 9.59 -11.91
C LEU A 403 23.57 9.52 -13.31
N SER A 404 24.08 10.33 -14.23
CA SER A 404 23.74 10.25 -15.64
C SER A 404 24.98 10.40 -16.54
N LEU A 405 24.84 9.92 -17.77
CA LEU A 405 25.88 9.99 -18.81
C LEU A 405 25.33 10.72 -20.03
N SER A 406 26.00 11.78 -20.45
CA SER A 406 25.68 12.50 -21.68
C SER A 406 26.75 12.24 -22.74
N TYR A 407 26.34 11.62 -23.85
CA TYR A 407 27.20 11.28 -24.98
C TYR A 407 26.36 11.01 -26.25
N PRO A 408 26.96 11.04 -27.46
CA PRO A 408 26.23 10.77 -28.70
C PRO A 408 25.68 9.33 -28.76
N SER A 409 24.40 9.14 -29.10
CA SER A 409 23.80 7.79 -29.22
C SER A 409 24.51 6.92 -30.27
N VAL A 410 25.05 7.56 -31.31
CA VAL A 410 26.01 6.98 -32.25
C VAL A 410 27.41 7.51 -31.94
N LEU A 411 28.27 6.67 -31.37
CA LEU A 411 29.65 7.02 -31.09
C LEU A 411 30.44 7.11 -32.41
N PRO A 412 31.06 8.27 -32.71
CA PRO A 412 31.68 8.49 -34.01
C PRO A 412 32.94 7.64 -34.18
N LYS A 413 33.03 6.99 -35.34
CA LYS A 413 34.25 6.28 -35.75
C LYS A 413 35.36 7.27 -36.09
N ASN A 414 36.57 6.96 -35.61
CA ASN A 414 37.81 7.67 -35.96
C ASN A 414 37.87 9.15 -35.56
N GLU A 415 36.98 9.60 -34.67
CA GLU A 415 36.96 10.96 -34.15
C GLU A 415 37.02 10.95 -32.62
N LEU A 416 37.52 12.05 -32.06
CA LEU A 416 37.44 12.28 -30.63
C LEU A 416 36.04 12.80 -30.30
N PHE A 417 35.47 12.30 -29.22
CA PHE A 417 34.23 12.81 -28.66
C PHE A 417 34.34 12.83 -27.14
N THR A 418 33.36 13.46 -26.49
CA THR A 418 33.29 13.56 -25.05
C THR A 418 32.15 12.74 -24.49
N ILE A 419 32.37 12.19 -23.31
CA ILE A 419 31.31 11.65 -22.46
C ILE A 419 31.31 12.50 -21.19
N GLU A 420 30.19 13.15 -20.88
CA GLU A 420 30.01 13.88 -19.63
C GLU A 420 29.33 12.97 -18.60
N VAL A 421 29.95 12.85 -17.43
CA VAL A 421 29.37 12.20 -16.26
C VAL A 421 28.78 13.29 -15.38
N VAL A 422 27.50 13.19 -15.06
CA VAL A 422 26.78 14.13 -14.20
C VAL A 422 26.33 13.40 -12.93
N ALA A 423 26.48 14.05 -11.80
CA ALA A 423 26.00 13.61 -10.50
C ALA A 423 25.17 14.75 -9.88
N GLU A 424 23.88 14.52 -9.66
CA GLU A 424 22.94 15.50 -9.08
C GLU A 424 22.49 15.07 -7.68
N GLY A 425 21.95 15.99 -6.87
CA GLY A 425 21.49 15.68 -5.51
C GLY A 425 22.60 15.61 -4.45
N LEU A 426 23.81 16.08 -4.75
CA LEU A 426 24.90 16.15 -3.77
C LEU A 426 24.77 17.39 -2.87
N ASN A 427 25.34 17.33 -1.68
CA ASN A 427 25.54 18.51 -0.85
C ASN A 427 26.53 19.50 -1.51
N PRO A 428 26.33 20.83 -1.39
CA PRO A 428 27.26 21.80 -1.97
C PRO A 428 28.71 21.58 -1.52
N GLY A 429 29.62 21.39 -2.49
CA GLY A 429 31.04 21.11 -2.24
C GLY A 429 31.37 19.66 -1.87
N GLN A 430 30.38 18.76 -1.77
CA GLN A 430 30.61 17.32 -1.57
C GLN A 430 31.42 16.75 -2.73
N THR A 431 32.38 15.88 -2.41
CA THR A 431 33.20 15.18 -3.41
C THR A 431 32.94 13.69 -3.32
N ILE A 432 32.54 13.09 -4.45
CA ILE A 432 32.39 11.65 -4.63
C ILE A 432 33.58 11.12 -5.43
N THR A 433 34.11 9.94 -5.06
CA THR A 433 35.37 9.41 -5.59
C THR A 433 35.24 7.96 -6.05
N GLY A 434 36.24 7.49 -6.79
CA GLY A 434 36.38 6.07 -7.16
C GLY A 434 35.69 5.68 -8.47
N TYR A 435 35.24 6.64 -9.28
CA TYR A 435 34.52 6.34 -10.52
C TYR A 435 35.46 6.04 -11.69
N ASN A 436 35.10 5.10 -12.56
CA ASN A 436 35.79 4.89 -13.83
C ASN A 436 34.80 4.55 -14.96
N LEU A 437 35.19 4.87 -16.20
CA LEU A 437 34.32 4.75 -17.37
C LEU A 437 34.95 3.87 -18.45
N GLY A 438 34.14 3.02 -19.08
CA GLY A 438 34.54 2.18 -20.21
C GLY A 438 33.47 2.09 -21.29
N VAL A 439 33.87 1.69 -22.50
CA VAL A 439 32.96 1.37 -23.61
C VAL A 439 33.31 0.00 -24.14
N TYR A 440 32.30 -0.88 -24.25
CA TYR A 440 32.50 -2.26 -24.68
C TYR A 440 31.44 -2.72 -25.67
N LEU A 441 31.82 -3.63 -26.56
CA LEU A 441 30.91 -4.31 -27.49
C LEU A 441 30.18 -5.47 -26.78
N ASP A 442 29.10 -5.96 -27.39
CA ASP A 442 28.47 -7.21 -26.99
C ASP A 442 29.51 -8.35 -26.85
N GLY A 443 29.45 -9.08 -25.73
CA GLY A 443 30.48 -10.05 -25.33
C GLY A 443 31.63 -9.49 -24.48
N GLY A 444 31.56 -8.20 -24.09
CA GLY A 444 32.41 -7.63 -23.03
C GLY A 444 33.76 -7.06 -23.48
N LYS A 445 34.07 -7.07 -24.78
CA LYS A 445 35.34 -6.55 -25.30
C LYS A 445 35.38 -5.02 -25.18
N GLN A 446 36.32 -4.49 -24.40
CA GLN A 446 36.57 -3.05 -24.30
C GLN A 446 37.13 -2.48 -25.61
N VAL A 447 36.60 -1.33 -26.02
CA VAL A 447 36.93 -0.67 -27.29
C VAL A 447 37.20 0.83 -27.16
N ALA A 448 37.09 1.41 -25.96
CA ALA A 448 37.44 2.80 -25.70
C ALA A 448 38.79 2.95 -25.01
N LYS A 449 39.44 4.07 -25.31
CA LYS A 449 40.44 4.71 -24.47
C LYS A 449 39.82 5.99 -23.94
N VAL A 450 40.00 6.26 -22.66
CA VAL A 450 39.62 7.53 -22.02
C VAL A 450 40.90 8.28 -21.71
N GLN A 451 40.96 9.57 -22.05
CA GLN A 451 42.14 10.37 -21.82
C GLN A 451 42.40 10.56 -20.32
N ASN A 452 43.65 10.41 -19.90
CA ASN A 452 44.05 10.63 -18.52
C ASN A 452 44.00 12.13 -18.17
N ALA A 453 43.95 12.46 -16.87
CA ALA A 453 43.89 13.84 -16.41
C ALA A 453 45.11 14.70 -16.81
N ASP A 454 46.26 14.07 -17.08
CA ASP A 454 47.47 14.74 -17.59
C ASP A 454 47.46 14.97 -19.12
N GLY A 455 46.38 14.56 -19.80
CA GLY A 455 46.21 14.65 -21.25
C GLY A 455 46.82 13.50 -22.04
N SER A 456 47.47 12.53 -21.39
CA SER A 456 47.99 11.33 -22.05
C SER A 456 46.88 10.32 -22.39
N TRP A 457 47.13 9.47 -23.39
CA TRP A 457 46.22 8.39 -23.77
C TRP A 457 46.75 7.03 -23.31
N PRO A 458 45.91 6.16 -22.73
CA PRO A 458 46.29 4.79 -22.38
C PRO A 458 46.81 3.97 -23.56
N SER A 459 47.70 3.01 -23.30
CA SER A 459 48.23 2.08 -24.32
C SER A 459 47.16 1.11 -24.83
N ASP A 460 46.29 0.65 -23.94
CA ASP A 460 45.30 -0.40 -24.17
C ASP A 460 43.87 0.14 -24.07
N TYR A 461 42.90 -0.60 -24.62
CA TYR A 461 41.49 -0.30 -24.46
C TYR A 461 40.99 -0.87 -23.11
N GLY A 462 40.21 -0.10 -22.38
CA GLY A 462 39.79 -0.48 -21.03
C GLY A 462 39.00 0.61 -20.31
N TYR A 463 38.73 0.36 -19.03
CA TYR A 463 38.19 1.40 -18.14
C TYR A 463 39.23 2.50 -17.92
N SER A 464 38.76 3.72 -17.73
CA SER A 464 39.58 4.87 -17.36
C SER A 464 40.29 4.66 -16.01
N GLU A 465 41.28 5.51 -15.71
CA GLU A 465 41.70 5.70 -14.33
C GLU A 465 40.53 6.18 -13.47
N GLN A 466 40.63 5.96 -12.15
CA GLN A 466 39.60 6.42 -11.22
C GLN A 466 39.62 7.96 -11.15
N PHE A 467 38.43 8.57 -11.17
CA PHE A 467 38.22 10.00 -11.04
C PHE A 467 37.21 10.31 -9.94
N SER A 468 37.12 11.59 -9.61
CA SER A 468 36.19 12.16 -8.62
C SER A 468 35.33 13.23 -9.25
N LEU A 469 34.14 13.47 -8.67
CA LEU A 469 33.27 14.58 -9.02
C LEU A 469 33.04 15.43 -7.77
N THR A 470 33.10 16.76 -7.91
CA THR A 470 32.85 17.70 -6.81
C THR A 470 31.67 18.59 -7.16
N ALA A 471 30.67 18.62 -6.27
CA ALA A 471 29.44 19.37 -6.46
C ALA A 471 29.67 20.89 -6.41
N ASN A 472 28.95 21.60 -7.28
CA ASN A 472 28.85 23.06 -7.23
C ASN A 472 27.89 23.52 -6.11
N SER A 473 27.51 24.81 -6.10
CA SER A 473 26.57 25.36 -5.11
C SER A 473 25.16 24.79 -5.18
N ASP A 474 24.80 24.19 -6.31
CA ASP A 474 23.46 23.69 -6.61
C ASP A 474 23.38 22.15 -6.40
N GLY A 475 24.45 21.55 -5.87
CA GLY A 475 24.52 20.11 -5.65
C GLY A 475 24.79 19.27 -6.90
N ILE A 476 25.25 19.90 -7.99
CA ILE A 476 25.52 19.24 -9.27
C ILE A 476 27.03 19.15 -9.47
N ALA A 477 27.54 17.95 -9.75
CA ALA A 477 28.93 17.70 -10.11
C ALA A 477 29.00 17.16 -11.55
N LYS A 478 29.94 17.68 -12.35
CA LYS A 478 30.14 17.26 -13.75
C LYS A 478 31.60 16.92 -14.02
N GLN A 479 31.83 15.86 -14.79
CA GLN A 479 33.15 15.49 -15.26
C GLN A 479 33.09 15.11 -16.75
N THR A 480 33.76 15.90 -17.60
CA THR A 480 33.85 15.64 -19.03
C THR A 480 35.09 14.79 -19.34
N LEU A 481 34.88 13.66 -20.00
CA LEU A 481 35.93 12.70 -20.36
C LEU A 481 36.11 12.66 -21.88
N ASN A 482 37.34 12.85 -22.36
CA ASN A 482 37.67 12.68 -23.79
C ASN A 482 37.83 11.19 -24.10
N VAL A 483 37.17 10.72 -25.15
CA VAL A 483 37.11 9.31 -25.51
C VAL A 483 37.56 9.10 -26.97
N GLN A 484 38.31 8.02 -27.18
CA GLN A 484 38.74 7.55 -28.49
C GLN A 484 38.41 6.06 -28.62
N LEU A 485 37.73 5.67 -29.71
CA LEU A 485 37.39 4.27 -29.98
C LEU A 485 38.45 3.53 -30.82
N ASP A 486 38.47 2.20 -30.69
CA ASP A 486 39.13 1.32 -31.66
C ASP A 486 38.54 1.56 -33.04
N LYS A 487 39.39 1.95 -34.00
CA LYS A 487 39.02 2.20 -35.40
C LYS A 487 38.29 1.03 -36.08
N ASN A 488 38.44 -0.19 -35.57
CA ASN A 488 37.78 -1.38 -36.10
C ASN A 488 36.49 -1.76 -35.34
N ALA A 489 36.15 -1.05 -34.25
CA ALA A 489 34.90 -1.30 -33.52
C ALA A 489 33.70 -0.85 -34.36
N ASP A 490 32.65 -1.68 -34.39
CA ASP A 490 31.41 -1.43 -35.13
C ASP A 490 30.28 -2.26 -34.49
N GLY A 491 29.06 -1.74 -34.54
CA GLY A 491 27.87 -2.40 -34.00
C GLY A 491 27.49 -1.96 -32.60
N ASN A 492 26.66 -2.76 -31.94
CA ASN A 492 26.12 -2.47 -30.62
C ASN A 492 27.23 -2.43 -29.56
N ALA A 493 27.15 -1.42 -28.71
CA ALA A 493 28.08 -1.17 -27.62
C ALA A 493 27.33 -0.73 -26.37
N ASN A 494 28.05 -0.62 -25.27
CA ASN A 494 27.57 -0.12 -24.01
C ASN A 494 28.61 0.82 -23.42
N VAL A 495 28.16 1.98 -22.93
CA VAL A 495 28.95 2.88 -22.11
C VAL A 495 28.65 2.56 -20.65
N ARG A 496 29.68 2.29 -19.86
CA ARG A 496 29.51 1.89 -18.46
C ARG A 496 30.33 2.77 -17.53
N LEU A 497 29.65 3.29 -16.52
CA LEU A 497 30.24 3.90 -15.34
C LEU A 497 30.29 2.85 -14.21
N ARG A 498 31.42 2.82 -13.51
CA ARG A 498 31.63 1.98 -12.32
C ARG A 498 32.12 2.83 -11.16
N LYS A 499 31.86 2.36 -9.94
CA LYS A 499 32.56 2.80 -8.71
C LYS A 499 33.43 1.64 -8.24
N GLY A 500 34.75 1.81 -8.31
CA GLY A 500 35.68 0.68 -8.18
C GLY A 500 35.44 -0.38 -9.26
N SER A 501 35.06 -1.60 -8.85
CA SER A 501 34.67 -2.70 -9.75
C SER A 501 33.16 -2.83 -9.96
N THR A 502 32.33 -2.15 -9.16
CA THR A 502 30.87 -2.27 -9.16
C THR A 502 30.27 -1.42 -10.27
N ASN A 503 29.36 -2.00 -11.05
CA ASN A 503 28.64 -1.25 -12.08
C ASN A 503 27.63 -0.32 -11.40
N VAL A 504 27.64 0.96 -11.74
CA VAL A 504 26.68 1.94 -11.20
C VAL A 504 25.70 2.43 -12.26
N LEU A 505 26.14 2.51 -13.52
CA LEU A 505 25.28 2.91 -14.64
C LEU A 505 25.80 2.28 -15.94
N THR A 506 24.92 1.74 -16.77
CA THR A 506 25.25 1.21 -18.10
C THR A 506 24.20 1.63 -19.10
N ASN A 507 24.60 2.40 -20.10
CA ASN A 507 23.71 2.88 -21.15
C ASN A 507 24.13 2.28 -22.50
N PRO A 508 23.19 1.87 -23.37
CA PRO A 508 23.52 1.34 -24.69
C PRO A 508 24.08 2.44 -25.60
N ALA A 509 24.83 2.02 -26.62
CA ALA A 509 25.38 2.90 -27.66
C ALA A 509 25.55 2.14 -28.98
N LEU A 510 25.69 2.87 -30.09
CA LEU A 510 25.98 2.29 -31.40
C LEU A 510 27.28 2.88 -31.96
N ILE A 511 28.17 2.06 -32.52
CA ILE A 511 29.39 2.54 -33.19
C ILE A 511 29.23 2.38 -34.71
N ARG A 512 29.20 3.50 -35.47
CA ARG A 512 29.14 3.53 -36.96
C ARG A 512 29.71 4.82 -37.58
N GLU A 513 29.78 4.92 -38.91
CA GLU A 513 30.15 6.16 -39.64
C GLU A 513 28.95 7.12 -39.75
N ALA A 514 29.19 8.44 -39.71
CA ALA A 514 28.14 9.47 -39.78
C ALA A 514 27.70 9.77 -41.24
N GLU A 515 26.38 9.87 -41.49
CA GLU A 515 25.79 10.28 -42.78
C GLU A 515 25.05 11.64 -42.64
N GLU A 516 25.24 12.57 -43.59
CA GLU A 516 24.58 13.89 -43.70
C GLU A 516 23.05 13.76 -43.90
N THR A 517 22.27 14.53 -43.13
CA THR A 517 20.79 14.62 -43.18
C THR A 517 20.33 16.00 -43.71
N VAL A 518 19.09 16.07 -44.22
CA VAL A 518 18.48 17.31 -44.77
C VAL A 518 17.34 17.77 -43.86
N LYS A 519 17.34 19.07 -43.50
CA LYS A 519 16.28 19.72 -42.70
C LYS A 519 14.95 19.82 -43.46
N LEU A 520 13.86 19.38 -42.83
CA LEU A 520 12.49 19.40 -43.35
C LEU A 520 11.51 19.98 -42.31
N SER A 521 10.34 20.44 -42.76
CA SER A 521 9.18 20.65 -41.88
C SER A 521 8.58 19.31 -41.44
N ILE A 522 7.82 19.31 -40.34
CA ILE A 522 7.18 18.09 -39.83
C ILE A 522 6.15 17.55 -40.85
N GLN A 523 5.39 18.42 -41.51
CA GLN A 523 4.47 18.00 -42.56
C GLN A 523 5.19 17.32 -43.73
N GLU A 524 6.33 17.84 -44.18
CA GLU A 524 7.15 17.22 -45.23
C GLU A 524 7.72 15.88 -44.78
N ALA A 525 8.18 15.77 -43.53
CA ALA A 525 8.67 14.52 -42.95
C ALA A 525 7.58 13.43 -42.93
N ARG A 526 6.36 13.78 -42.51
CA ARG A 526 5.19 12.86 -42.53
C ARG A 526 4.88 12.32 -43.92
N ALA A 527 5.08 13.13 -44.97
CA ALA A 527 4.81 12.75 -46.35
C ALA A 527 5.84 11.79 -46.96
N LEU A 528 6.97 11.53 -46.27
CA LEU A 528 7.98 10.60 -46.73
C LEU A 528 7.57 9.13 -46.52
N ALA A 529 8.09 8.26 -47.38
CA ALA A 529 8.03 6.82 -47.18
C ALA A 529 8.85 6.42 -45.95
N ASP A 530 8.49 5.30 -45.33
CA ASP A 530 9.24 4.74 -44.19
C ASP A 530 10.70 4.44 -44.57
N GLY A 531 11.59 4.55 -43.58
CA GLY A 531 13.04 4.33 -43.74
C GLY A 531 13.80 5.55 -44.30
N LYS A 532 13.16 6.71 -44.44
CA LYS A 532 13.84 7.94 -44.87
C LYS A 532 14.42 8.71 -43.68
N PRO A 533 15.72 9.05 -43.72
CA PRO A 533 16.31 9.88 -42.68
C PRO A 533 15.82 11.33 -42.83
N VAL A 534 15.55 11.98 -41.70
CA VAL A 534 15.05 13.36 -41.62
C VAL A 534 15.74 14.12 -40.50
N GLU A 535 15.89 15.42 -40.71
CA GLU A 535 16.16 16.38 -39.65
C GLU A 535 14.93 17.30 -39.53
N VAL A 536 14.34 17.42 -38.34
CA VAL A 536 13.18 18.30 -38.09
C VAL A 536 13.41 19.17 -36.85
N GLU A 537 12.72 20.29 -36.77
CA GLU A 537 12.67 21.15 -35.58
C GLU A 537 11.22 21.36 -35.16
N GLY A 538 10.95 21.41 -33.85
CA GLY A 538 9.62 21.67 -33.31
C GLY A 538 9.65 21.90 -31.80
N VAL A 539 8.47 22.07 -31.22
CA VAL A 539 8.26 22.22 -29.78
C VAL A 539 7.64 20.93 -29.25
N ILE A 540 8.19 20.41 -28.14
CA ILE A 540 7.63 19.23 -27.47
C ILE A 540 6.31 19.60 -26.81
N THR A 541 5.25 18.85 -27.10
CA THR A 541 3.88 19.17 -26.65
C THR A 541 3.32 18.23 -25.57
N THR A 542 4.02 17.14 -25.26
CA THR A 542 3.61 16.15 -24.25
C THR A 542 4.79 15.72 -23.41
N LYS A 543 4.54 15.38 -22.15
CA LYS A 543 5.57 14.78 -21.28
C LYS A 543 6.06 13.46 -21.90
N PRO A 544 7.38 13.19 -21.93
CA PRO A 544 7.88 11.88 -22.34
C PRO A 544 7.18 10.75 -21.59
N GLY A 545 6.70 9.75 -22.33
CA GLY A 545 6.08 8.54 -21.81
C GLY A 545 4.59 8.62 -21.44
N LEU A 546 3.96 9.79 -21.60
CA LEU A 546 2.53 9.97 -21.31
C LEU A 546 1.62 9.02 -22.13
N PHE A 547 2.03 8.61 -23.34
CA PHE A 547 1.22 7.78 -24.25
C PHE A 547 1.96 6.54 -24.77
N GLY A 548 2.82 5.92 -23.95
CA GLY A 548 3.58 4.73 -24.34
C GLY A 548 5.04 5.02 -24.69
N GLY A 549 5.92 4.05 -24.40
CA GLY A 549 7.38 4.25 -24.45
C GLY A 549 7.83 5.38 -23.51
N GLN A 550 9.00 5.97 -23.72
CA GLN A 550 9.31 7.32 -23.19
C GLN A 550 9.24 8.35 -24.34
N GLY A 551 8.43 8.11 -25.36
CA GLY A 551 8.29 9.02 -26.51
C GLY A 551 7.45 10.26 -26.20
N PHE A 552 7.49 11.25 -27.09
CA PHE A 552 6.72 12.50 -26.97
C PHE A 552 6.21 13.00 -28.33
N TYR A 553 5.22 13.88 -28.33
CA TYR A 553 4.78 14.60 -29.54
C TYR A 553 5.58 15.87 -29.73
N LEU A 554 5.98 16.12 -30.98
CA LEU A 554 6.68 17.29 -31.45
C LEU A 554 5.81 18.04 -32.46
N GLN A 555 5.64 19.34 -32.32
CA GLN A 555 4.83 20.15 -33.22
C GLN A 555 5.59 21.38 -33.73
N ASP A 556 5.47 21.65 -35.03
CA ASP A 556 5.91 22.89 -35.67
C ASP A 556 4.71 23.67 -36.22
N GLU A 557 4.95 24.75 -36.98
CA GLU A 557 3.88 25.55 -37.59
C GLU A 557 3.05 24.79 -38.63
N THR A 558 3.51 23.62 -39.09
CA THR A 558 2.94 22.86 -40.21
C THR A 558 2.17 21.60 -39.80
N SER A 559 2.63 20.86 -38.78
CA SER A 559 2.02 19.60 -38.32
C SER A 559 2.65 19.16 -36.99
N GLY A 560 2.12 18.08 -36.39
CA GLY A 560 2.80 17.35 -35.33
C GLY A 560 3.23 15.94 -35.74
N ILE A 561 4.16 15.37 -34.98
CA ILE A 561 4.65 14.00 -35.18
C ILE A 561 5.07 13.40 -33.84
N TYR A 562 4.84 12.10 -33.68
CA TYR A 562 5.32 11.37 -32.53
C TYR A 562 6.81 11.04 -32.69
N VAL A 563 7.59 11.20 -31.64
CA VAL A 563 9.02 10.94 -31.59
C VAL A 563 9.24 9.77 -30.63
N PHE A 564 9.61 8.61 -31.18
CA PHE A 564 9.84 7.39 -30.43
C PHE A 564 11.27 7.37 -29.89
N GLN A 565 11.40 7.53 -28.57
CA GLN A 565 12.67 7.73 -27.87
C GLN A 565 12.57 7.27 -26.40
N HIS A 566 13.71 7.19 -25.70
CA HIS A 566 13.83 6.54 -24.37
C HIS A 566 14.53 7.43 -23.32
N ASP A 567 14.46 8.75 -23.47
CA ASP A 567 15.13 9.71 -22.60
C ASP A 567 14.11 10.58 -21.87
N GLU A 568 14.23 10.68 -20.56
CA GLU A 568 13.29 11.41 -19.71
C GLU A 568 13.65 12.88 -19.53
N GLN A 569 14.81 13.32 -20.04
CA GLN A 569 15.30 14.69 -19.83
C GLN A 569 14.43 15.77 -20.49
N PHE A 570 13.65 15.41 -21.50
CA PHE A 570 12.88 16.35 -22.31
C PHE A 570 11.57 16.77 -21.65
N ARG A 571 11.17 18.02 -21.87
CA ARG A 571 9.99 18.61 -21.23
C ARG A 571 9.07 19.28 -22.25
N PRO A 572 7.75 19.31 -22.01
CA PRO A 572 6.84 20.15 -22.80
C PRO A 572 7.34 21.61 -22.82
N GLY A 573 7.38 22.22 -24.01
CA GLY A 573 7.90 23.56 -24.22
C GLY A 573 9.35 23.61 -24.71
N ASP A 574 10.10 22.51 -24.60
CA ASP A 574 11.44 22.42 -25.19
C ASP A 574 11.34 22.55 -26.71
N LYS A 575 12.08 23.50 -27.27
CA LYS A 575 12.29 23.59 -28.71
C LYS A 575 13.49 22.72 -29.06
N VAL A 576 13.25 21.67 -29.83
CA VAL A 576 14.28 20.70 -30.19
C VAL A 576 14.54 20.65 -31.67
N LYS A 577 15.79 20.35 -32.01
CA LYS A 577 16.24 19.92 -33.33
C LYS A 577 16.56 18.44 -33.23
N LEU A 578 16.02 17.59 -34.09
CA LEU A 578 16.30 16.16 -34.05
C LEU A 578 16.57 15.56 -35.42
N GLU A 579 17.37 14.50 -35.41
CA GLU A 579 17.67 13.66 -36.57
C GLU A 579 17.22 12.22 -36.31
N GLY A 580 16.44 11.65 -37.23
CA GLY A 580 15.95 10.28 -37.10
C GLY A 580 15.48 9.71 -38.43
N VAL A 581 14.66 8.67 -38.35
CA VAL A 581 14.09 7.95 -39.50
C VAL A 581 12.58 7.95 -39.41
N VAL A 582 11.91 8.31 -40.51
CA VAL A 582 10.45 8.23 -40.60
C VAL A 582 10.03 6.76 -40.58
N THR A 583 9.15 6.40 -39.66
CA THR A 583 8.54 5.07 -39.57
C THR A 583 7.04 5.17 -39.33
N THR A 584 6.32 4.06 -39.53
CA THR A 584 4.90 3.95 -39.22
C THR A 584 4.71 2.80 -38.23
N PHE A 585 4.10 3.05 -37.08
CA PHE A 585 3.79 2.05 -36.08
C PHE A 585 2.31 2.12 -35.71
N GLN A 586 1.59 1.00 -35.84
CA GLN A 586 0.13 0.94 -35.58
C GLN A 586 -0.63 2.08 -36.29
N GLY A 587 -0.34 2.33 -37.57
CA GLY A 587 -0.95 3.43 -38.34
C GLY A 587 -0.39 4.83 -38.06
N LEU A 588 0.27 5.06 -36.91
CA LEU A 588 0.84 6.34 -36.54
C LEU A 588 2.16 6.59 -37.26
N LYS A 589 2.24 7.69 -38.01
CA LYS A 589 3.50 8.22 -38.53
C LYS A 589 4.34 8.84 -37.42
N GLN A 590 5.58 8.38 -37.29
CA GLN A 590 6.51 8.78 -36.23
C GLN A 590 7.95 8.95 -36.74
N ILE A 591 8.81 9.53 -35.91
CA ILE A 591 10.26 9.52 -36.10
C ILE A 591 10.86 8.58 -35.05
N SER A 592 11.65 7.61 -35.51
CA SER A 592 12.38 6.65 -34.67
C SER A 592 13.86 6.59 -35.08
N ASP A 593 14.63 5.65 -34.53
CA ASP A 593 16.05 5.44 -34.85
C ASP A 593 16.87 6.74 -34.79
N LEU A 594 16.63 7.51 -33.72
CA LEU A 594 17.17 8.84 -33.55
C LEU A 594 18.70 8.82 -33.49
N LYS A 595 19.32 9.67 -34.31
CA LYS A 595 20.75 9.94 -34.28
C LYS A 595 21.10 10.99 -33.22
N GLN A 596 20.24 11.99 -33.06
CA GLN A 596 20.47 13.14 -32.19
C GLN A 596 19.14 13.85 -31.88
N ILE A 597 19.01 14.37 -30.66
CA ILE A 597 18.03 15.38 -30.28
C ILE A 597 18.82 16.48 -29.53
N ASP A 598 18.80 17.69 -30.05
CA ASP A 598 19.39 18.87 -29.43
C ASP A 598 18.29 19.80 -28.94
N VAL A 599 18.29 20.14 -27.65
CA VAL A 599 17.48 21.25 -27.13
C VAL A 599 18.12 22.57 -27.59
N ILE A 600 17.41 23.31 -28.44
CA ILE A 600 17.88 24.56 -29.06
C ILE A 600 17.21 25.81 -28.45
N GLY A 601 16.31 25.63 -27.48
CA GLY A 601 15.69 26.69 -26.70
C GLY A 601 14.39 26.23 -26.05
N GLU A 602 13.64 27.19 -25.52
CA GLU A 602 12.31 26.98 -24.93
C GLU A 602 11.27 27.83 -25.70
N SER A 603 10.02 27.37 -25.71
CA SER A 603 8.89 28.04 -26.33
C SER A 603 7.62 27.78 -25.51
N GLU A 604 6.67 28.71 -25.58
CA GLU A 604 5.30 28.39 -25.17
C GLU A 604 4.74 27.26 -26.04
N LEU A 605 3.86 26.44 -25.44
CA LEU A 605 3.20 25.36 -26.16
C LEU A 605 2.26 25.92 -27.23
N PRO A 606 2.17 25.30 -28.43
CA PRO A 606 1.19 25.69 -29.44
C PRO A 606 -0.24 25.70 -28.87
N GLU A 607 -1.05 26.71 -29.17
CA GLU A 607 -2.45 26.72 -28.76
C GLU A 607 -3.23 25.55 -29.38
N PHE A 608 -4.27 25.08 -28.70
CA PHE A 608 -5.16 24.06 -29.26
C PHE A 608 -6.01 24.66 -30.39
N ALA A 609 -5.89 24.11 -31.59
CA ALA A 609 -6.71 24.53 -32.73
C ALA A 609 -8.08 23.86 -32.68
N VAL A 610 -9.16 24.64 -32.78
CA VAL A 610 -10.53 24.08 -32.85
C VAL A 610 -10.74 23.40 -34.19
N VAL A 611 -11.17 22.13 -34.18
CA VAL A 611 -11.43 21.31 -35.36
C VAL A 611 -12.75 20.55 -35.24
N ASP A 612 -13.41 20.30 -36.38
CA ASP A 612 -14.70 19.57 -36.39
C ASP A 612 -14.52 18.04 -36.28
N LYS A 613 -13.32 17.52 -36.56
CA LYS A 613 -12.98 16.09 -36.55
C LYS A 613 -11.47 15.86 -36.53
N ILE A 614 -11.06 14.64 -36.19
CA ILE A 614 -9.67 14.16 -36.30
C ILE A 614 -9.49 13.41 -37.61
N ASP A 615 -8.47 13.78 -38.39
CA ASP A 615 -8.10 13.11 -39.64
C ASP A 615 -6.61 13.30 -39.96
N ASP A 616 -6.17 12.89 -41.16
CA ASP A 616 -4.77 13.02 -41.60
C ASP A 616 -4.23 14.45 -41.55
N ALA A 617 -5.09 15.47 -41.65
CA ALA A 617 -4.67 16.86 -41.76
C ALA A 617 -4.18 17.44 -40.44
N ASN A 618 -4.56 16.87 -39.29
CA ASN A 618 -4.24 17.40 -37.97
C ASN A 618 -3.42 16.47 -37.07
N GLN A 619 -2.95 15.34 -37.59
CA GLN A 619 -2.20 14.37 -36.82
C GLN A 619 -0.97 14.94 -36.10
N GLY A 620 -0.82 14.54 -34.83
CA GLY A 620 0.20 14.97 -33.88
C GLY A 620 0.04 16.39 -33.35
N GLN A 621 -0.99 17.13 -33.76
CA GLN A 621 -1.21 18.51 -33.32
C GLN A 621 -2.09 18.57 -32.08
N ARG A 622 -1.89 19.64 -31.28
CA ARG A 622 -2.82 20.07 -30.23
C ARG A 622 -4.10 20.61 -30.85
N VAL A 623 -5.23 19.95 -30.61
CA VAL A 623 -6.55 20.36 -31.12
C VAL A 623 -7.65 20.31 -30.05
N THR A 624 -8.74 21.04 -30.28
CA THR A 624 -9.98 20.99 -29.49
C THR A 624 -11.13 20.53 -30.37
N ILE A 625 -11.92 19.57 -29.90
CA ILE A 625 -13.20 19.17 -30.48
C ILE A 625 -14.34 19.49 -29.51
N GLN A 626 -15.54 19.75 -30.04
CA GLN A 626 -16.74 19.98 -29.25
C GLN A 626 -17.84 19.05 -29.72
N GLY A 627 -18.61 18.48 -28.80
CA GLY A 627 -19.68 17.56 -29.15
C GLY A 627 -20.31 16.89 -27.95
N GLU A 628 -21.19 15.94 -28.23
CA GLU A 628 -21.92 15.14 -27.24
C GLU A 628 -21.15 13.85 -26.90
N ILE A 629 -21.05 13.49 -25.62
CA ILE A 629 -20.41 12.25 -25.15
C ILE A 629 -21.28 11.05 -25.52
N GLU A 630 -20.65 10.00 -26.06
CA GLU A 630 -21.27 8.70 -26.33
C GLU A 630 -20.31 7.55 -26.01
N ASN A 631 -20.81 6.33 -25.79
CA ASN A 631 -20.04 5.09 -25.68
C ASN A 631 -18.88 5.14 -24.67
N ILE A 632 -19.17 5.47 -23.42
CA ILE A 632 -18.17 5.46 -22.35
C ILE A 632 -17.81 3.99 -22.02
N VAL A 633 -16.53 3.62 -22.15
CA VAL A 633 -16.04 2.25 -21.96
C VAL A 633 -14.71 2.25 -21.21
N SER A 634 -14.64 1.48 -20.13
CA SER A 634 -13.39 1.23 -19.39
C SER A 634 -12.61 0.05 -19.98
N HIS A 635 -11.28 0.18 -19.98
CA HIS A 635 -10.31 -0.85 -20.30
C HIS A 635 -9.25 -0.93 -19.19
N TRP A 636 -8.46 -2.01 -19.17
CA TRP A 636 -7.47 -2.26 -18.12
C TRP A 636 -6.34 -1.19 -18.02
N ASN A 637 -6.10 -0.40 -19.07
CA ASN A 637 -5.01 0.60 -19.13
C ASN A 637 -5.42 1.99 -19.61
N ALA A 638 -6.72 2.22 -19.76
CA ALA A 638 -7.30 3.45 -20.29
C ALA A 638 -8.82 3.35 -20.18
N PHE A 639 -9.49 4.49 -20.30
CA PHE A 639 -10.89 4.48 -20.71
C PHE A 639 -11.08 5.30 -21.98
N GLU A 640 -12.16 5.01 -22.68
CA GLU A 640 -12.47 5.59 -23.97
C GLU A 640 -13.93 6.08 -23.97
N PHE A 641 -14.17 7.17 -24.69
CA PHE A 641 -15.51 7.63 -25.02
C PHE A 641 -15.49 8.27 -26.40
N ASP A 642 -16.64 8.40 -27.03
CA ASP A 642 -16.79 9.09 -28.31
C ASP A 642 -17.35 10.50 -28.09
N VAL A 643 -16.91 11.44 -28.93
CA VAL A 643 -17.47 12.80 -29.00
C VAL A 643 -18.13 12.99 -30.36
N ARG A 644 -19.45 13.19 -30.37
CA ARG A 644 -20.25 13.42 -31.58
C ARG A 644 -20.40 14.91 -31.87
N ASN A 645 -19.91 15.33 -33.03
CA ASN A 645 -20.13 16.68 -33.58
C ASN A 645 -20.86 16.58 -34.94
N GLY A 646 -22.18 16.64 -34.91
CA GLY A 646 -23.01 16.45 -36.09
C GLY A 646 -22.85 15.05 -36.69
N GLU A 647 -22.34 14.96 -37.93
CA GLU A 647 -22.05 13.68 -38.61
C GLU A 647 -20.68 13.09 -38.23
N ASN A 648 -19.81 13.86 -37.56
CA ASN A 648 -18.48 13.41 -37.17
C ASN A 648 -18.54 12.72 -35.80
N LEU A 649 -17.86 11.59 -35.69
CA LEU A 649 -17.65 10.87 -34.43
C LEU A 649 -16.15 10.73 -34.22
N THR A 650 -15.64 11.18 -33.08
CA THR A 650 -14.22 11.07 -32.72
C THR A 650 -14.08 10.23 -31.47
N ARG A 651 -13.24 9.20 -31.52
CA ARG A 651 -12.83 8.44 -30.34
C ARG A 651 -11.89 9.29 -29.48
N VAL A 652 -12.21 9.48 -28.22
CA VAL A 652 -11.34 10.07 -27.21
C VAL A 652 -10.78 8.94 -26.36
N ARG A 653 -9.45 8.93 -26.17
CA ARG A 653 -8.78 7.96 -25.32
C ARG A 653 -8.09 8.69 -24.17
N VAL A 654 -8.40 8.26 -22.95
CA VAL A 654 -7.81 8.74 -21.71
C VAL A 654 -6.95 7.63 -21.13
N ASP A 655 -5.65 7.84 -21.16
CA ASP A 655 -4.65 6.84 -20.78
C ASP A 655 -4.43 6.87 -19.26
N ASP A 656 -4.23 5.71 -18.61
CA ASP A 656 -4.07 5.61 -17.15
C ASP A 656 -2.95 6.51 -16.59
N ARG A 657 -1.89 6.75 -17.36
CA ARG A 657 -0.76 7.64 -17.02
C ARG A 657 -1.10 9.13 -17.01
N THR A 658 -2.30 9.52 -17.43
CA THR A 658 -2.78 10.90 -17.32
C THR A 658 -3.23 11.26 -15.90
N ASN A 659 -3.30 10.28 -14.98
CA ASN A 659 -3.87 10.40 -13.64
C ASN A 659 -5.37 10.75 -13.61
N ILE A 660 -6.07 10.58 -14.74
CA ILE A 660 -7.53 10.74 -14.81
C ILE A 660 -8.16 9.37 -14.57
N SER A 661 -8.84 9.17 -13.44
CA SER A 661 -9.50 7.89 -13.15
C SER A 661 -10.83 7.76 -13.87
N TYR A 662 -11.20 6.52 -14.20
CA TYR A 662 -12.50 6.23 -14.81
C TYR A 662 -13.64 6.63 -13.88
N GLU A 663 -13.51 6.34 -12.58
CA GLU A 663 -14.48 6.64 -11.54
C GLU A 663 -14.69 8.14 -11.37
N ALA A 664 -13.60 8.94 -11.35
CA ALA A 664 -13.71 10.40 -11.29
C ALA A 664 -14.34 10.97 -12.56
N PHE A 665 -14.01 10.41 -13.73
CA PHE A 665 -14.61 10.85 -14.99
C PHE A 665 -16.12 10.59 -15.01
N VAL A 666 -16.58 9.36 -14.72
CA VAL A 666 -18.02 9.04 -14.76
C VAL A 666 -18.81 9.65 -13.60
N SER A 667 -18.14 10.11 -12.54
CA SER A 667 -18.78 10.93 -11.49
C SER A 667 -19.06 12.36 -11.95
N ASN A 668 -18.35 12.85 -12.98
CA ASN A 668 -18.45 14.23 -13.47
C ASN A 668 -19.13 14.32 -14.85
N TYR A 669 -19.10 13.24 -15.64
CA TYR A 669 -19.57 13.23 -17.02
C TYR A 669 -20.45 12.01 -17.33
N GLU A 670 -21.53 12.24 -18.08
CA GLU A 670 -22.45 11.19 -18.54
C GLU A 670 -22.67 11.22 -20.08
N GLU A 671 -23.16 10.12 -20.64
CA GLU A 671 -23.53 10.08 -22.06
C GLU A 671 -24.66 11.08 -22.34
N GLY A 672 -24.53 11.82 -23.44
CA GLY A 672 -25.44 12.91 -23.78
C GLY A 672 -24.97 14.31 -23.36
N GLU A 673 -23.94 14.39 -22.51
CA GLU A 673 -23.39 15.69 -22.13
C GLU A 673 -22.58 16.33 -23.26
N LYS A 674 -22.73 17.65 -23.41
CA LYS A 674 -21.94 18.42 -24.37
C LYS A 674 -20.64 18.90 -23.75
N VAL A 675 -19.52 18.42 -24.29
CA VAL A 675 -18.17 18.74 -23.83
C VAL A 675 -17.32 19.39 -24.91
N SER A 676 -16.30 20.13 -24.45
CA SER A 676 -15.16 20.58 -25.21
C SER A 676 -13.95 19.79 -24.73
N VAL A 677 -13.35 19.00 -25.63
CA VAL A 677 -12.21 18.12 -25.31
C VAL A 677 -10.99 18.59 -26.08
N SER A 678 -9.91 18.87 -25.36
CA SER A 678 -8.62 19.26 -25.94
C SER A 678 -7.57 18.17 -25.74
N GLY A 679 -6.77 17.91 -26.77
CA GLY A 679 -5.80 16.82 -26.75
C GLY A 679 -4.89 16.79 -27.96
N ILE A 680 -4.20 15.67 -28.15
CA ILE A 680 -3.35 15.42 -29.31
C ILE A 680 -4.11 14.56 -30.34
N ALA A 681 -4.29 15.10 -31.54
CA ALA A 681 -4.84 14.36 -32.66
C ALA A 681 -3.93 13.18 -33.03
N SER A 682 -4.46 11.97 -33.06
CA SER A 682 -3.69 10.75 -33.30
C SER A 682 -4.47 9.73 -34.13
N ILE A 683 -3.82 8.63 -34.44
CA ILE A 683 -4.38 7.46 -35.11
C ILE A 683 -3.78 6.23 -34.47
N PHE A 684 -4.61 5.23 -34.20
CA PHE A 684 -4.16 3.91 -33.79
C PHE A 684 -4.84 2.86 -34.65
N GLN A 685 -4.00 2.05 -35.30
CA GLN A 685 -4.37 1.18 -36.41
C GLN A 685 -5.06 1.99 -37.52
N ASP A 686 -6.37 1.82 -37.68
CA ASP A 686 -7.18 2.53 -38.67
C ASP A 686 -8.20 3.50 -38.03
N THR A 687 -8.11 3.74 -36.72
CA THR A 687 -9.03 4.59 -35.95
C THR A 687 -8.38 5.92 -35.59
N TYR A 688 -8.94 7.02 -36.10
CA TYR A 688 -8.57 8.36 -35.64
C TYR A 688 -9.09 8.59 -34.23
N GLN A 689 -8.24 9.14 -33.38
CA GLN A 689 -8.55 9.36 -31.97
C GLN A 689 -7.93 10.66 -31.45
N LEU A 690 -8.49 11.19 -30.37
CA LEU A 690 -7.93 12.29 -29.60
C LEU A 690 -7.36 11.75 -28.29
N LEU A 691 -6.08 12.03 -28.03
CA LEU A 691 -5.42 11.65 -26.77
C LEU A 691 -5.48 12.81 -25.78
N VAL A 692 -6.12 12.61 -24.64
CA VAL A 692 -6.24 13.64 -23.58
C VAL A 692 -4.95 13.72 -22.79
N VAL A 693 -4.49 14.92 -22.48
CA VAL A 693 -3.21 15.16 -21.78
C VAL A 693 -3.36 15.46 -20.28
N ASP A 694 -4.53 15.95 -19.85
CA ASP A 694 -4.86 16.30 -18.46
C ASP A 694 -6.39 16.48 -18.32
N GLU A 695 -6.93 16.35 -17.10
CA GLU A 695 -8.36 16.44 -16.77
C GLU A 695 -8.94 17.82 -17.12
N ASP A 696 -8.19 18.90 -16.87
CA ASP A 696 -8.58 20.29 -17.17
C ASP A 696 -8.91 20.53 -18.66
N HIS A 697 -8.54 19.59 -19.54
CA HIS A 697 -8.81 19.66 -20.97
C HIS A 697 -10.12 18.97 -21.40
N ILE A 698 -10.88 18.42 -20.46
CA ILE A 698 -12.26 18.00 -20.66
C ILE A 698 -13.12 19.01 -19.92
N GLN A 699 -14.00 19.71 -20.63
CA GLN A 699 -14.83 20.76 -20.03
C GLN A 699 -16.26 20.66 -20.53
N LYS A 700 -17.21 20.70 -19.59
CA LYS A 700 -18.63 20.93 -19.88
C LYS A 700 -18.80 22.23 -20.66
N THR A 701 -19.61 22.20 -21.72
CA THR A 701 -19.96 23.41 -22.47
C THR A 701 -21.12 24.12 -21.78
N ALA A 702 -21.25 25.44 -21.94
CA ALA A 702 -22.22 26.28 -21.21
C ALA A 702 -23.73 25.93 -21.36
N ASP A 703 -24.06 24.82 -22.04
CA ASP A 703 -25.41 24.26 -22.19
C ASP A 703 -25.64 22.99 -21.33
N SER A 704 -24.66 22.49 -20.55
CA SER A 704 -24.75 21.22 -19.80
C SER A 704 -24.77 21.45 -18.29
N GLY A 705 -25.84 22.05 -17.78
CA GLY A 705 -25.97 22.32 -16.34
C GLY A 705 -25.72 21.11 -15.43
N SER A 706 -25.44 21.34 -14.16
CA SER A 706 -25.35 20.33 -13.12
C SER A 706 -26.73 19.74 -12.85
N ALA A 707 -26.82 18.43 -12.60
CA ALA A 707 -28.04 17.85 -12.07
C ALA A 707 -28.29 18.33 -10.62
N PRO A 708 -29.57 18.41 -10.18
CA PRO A 708 -29.89 18.73 -8.79
C PRO A 708 -29.27 17.75 -7.80
N ILE A 709 -28.89 18.22 -6.63
CA ILE A 709 -28.32 17.42 -5.53
C ILE A 709 -29.35 17.30 -4.41
N ILE A 710 -29.61 16.06 -3.97
CA ILE A 710 -30.49 15.74 -2.84
C ILE A 710 -29.62 15.48 -1.62
N ASN A 711 -29.72 16.34 -0.59
CA ASN A 711 -28.98 16.14 0.65
C ASN A 711 -29.64 15.03 1.51
N PRO A 712 -28.85 14.23 2.25
CA PRO A 712 -29.39 13.20 3.12
C PRO A 712 -30.35 13.74 4.20
N ILE A 713 -31.30 12.91 4.64
CA ILE A 713 -32.24 13.19 5.74
C ILE A 713 -31.88 12.33 6.97
N PRO A 714 -30.73 12.57 7.64
CA PRO A 714 -30.19 11.64 8.64
C PRO A 714 -31.06 11.48 9.90
N ASP A 715 -31.91 12.46 10.21
CA ASP A 715 -32.67 12.51 11.47
C ASP A 715 -34.11 11.99 11.35
N PHE A 716 -34.54 11.48 10.19
CA PHE A 716 -35.91 10.98 9.97
C PHE A 716 -35.96 9.50 9.59
N THR A 717 -35.50 8.65 10.50
CA THR A 717 -35.45 7.18 10.32
C THR A 717 -36.67 6.47 10.92
N THR A 718 -37.44 7.15 11.78
CA THR A 718 -38.67 6.62 12.40
C THR A 718 -39.72 7.73 12.58
N PHE A 719 -41.02 7.38 12.50
CA PHE A 719 -42.12 8.30 12.83
C PHE A 719 -43.31 7.56 13.46
N ASP A 720 -44.06 8.23 14.33
CA ASP A 720 -45.23 7.65 14.97
C ASP A 720 -46.48 7.80 14.09
N ILE A 721 -47.22 6.72 13.87
CA ILE A 721 -48.43 6.71 13.02
C ILE A 721 -49.58 7.59 13.55
N THR A 722 -49.49 8.10 14.78
CA THR A 722 -50.50 8.96 15.40
C THR A 722 -50.20 10.46 15.28
N GLU A 723 -49.01 10.84 14.82
CA GLU A 723 -48.60 12.24 14.73
C GLU A 723 -48.62 12.77 13.28
N SER A 724 -48.67 14.10 13.12
CA SER A 724 -48.50 14.78 11.83
C SER A 724 -47.04 15.22 11.66
N TYR A 725 -46.45 14.96 10.50
CA TYR A 725 -45.09 15.38 10.14
C TYR A 725 -45.09 16.26 8.90
N GLN A 726 -44.31 17.34 8.94
CA GLN A 726 -43.96 18.16 7.77
C GLN A 726 -42.46 18.42 7.78
N ILE A 727 -41.73 17.72 6.91
CA ILE A 727 -40.27 17.73 6.88
C ILE A 727 -39.82 18.23 5.52
N PRO A 728 -39.15 19.40 5.47
CA PRO A 728 -38.62 19.90 4.21
C PRO A 728 -37.47 19.02 3.74
N VAL A 729 -37.47 18.71 2.45
CA VAL A 729 -36.31 18.03 1.83
C VAL A 729 -35.36 19.08 1.28
N ASP A 730 -34.06 18.90 1.53
CA ASP A 730 -33.03 19.83 1.11
C ASP A 730 -32.49 19.40 -0.25
N VAL A 731 -33.01 20.05 -1.29
CA VAL A 731 -32.61 19.83 -2.68
C VAL A 731 -32.09 21.15 -3.21
N TYR A 732 -30.89 21.14 -3.77
CA TYR A 732 -30.30 22.30 -4.39
C TYR A 732 -29.80 21.97 -5.79
N ASP A 733 -29.72 23.00 -6.61
CA ASP A 733 -29.15 22.91 -7.94
C ASP A 733 -28.08 24.00 -8.04
N GLU A 734 -26.88 23.67 -8.54
CA GLU A 734 -25.77 24.62 -8.58
C GLU A 734 -26.00 25.74 -9.60
N ASP A 735 -26.74 25.46 -10.68
CA ASP A 735 -27.12 26.42 -11.71
C ASP A 735 -28.34 27.26 -11.32
N GLY A 736 -29.06 26.83 -10.28
CA GLY A 736 -30.18 27.53 -9.67
C GLY A 736 -31.46 27.45 -10.50
N ASP A 737 -31.59 26.43 -11.35
CA ASP A 737 -32.73 26.17 -12.22
C ASP A 737 -33.53 24.92 -11.82
N LEU A 738 -33.51 24.56 -10.53
CA LEU A 738 -34.38 23.51 -9.96
C LEU A 738 -35.86 23.75 -10.33
N ALA A 739 -36.43 22.82 -11.09
CA ALA A 739 -37.78 22.91 -11.63
C ALA A 739 -38.82 22.16 -10.78
N GLN A 740 -38.48 21.00 -10.24
CA GLN A 740 -39.42 20.13 -9.53
C GLN A 740 -38.75 19.22 -8.51
N VAL A 741 -39.41 19.04 -7.35
CA VAL A 741 -39.09 18.01 -6.36
C VAL A 741 -40.35 17.19 -6.06
N ILE A 742 -40.30 15.89 -6.39
CA ILE A 742 -41.37 14.90 -6.14
C ILE A 742 -40.87 13.95 -5.05
N ILE A 743 -41.75 13.62 -4.11
CA ILE A 743 -41.46 12.62 -3.08
C ILE A 743 -42.52 11.51 -3.20
N GLU A 744 -42.08 10.27 -3.25
CA GLU A 744 -42.94 9.08 -3.34
C GLU A 744 -42.72 8.20 -2.11
N MET A 745 -43.82 7.77 -1.50
CA MET A 745 -43.81 6.80 -0.40
C MET A 745 -45.06 5.92 -0.52
N GLU A 746 -44.86 4.67 -0.93
CA GLU A 746 -45.93 3.76 -1.38
C GLU A 746 -46.77 4.36 -2.52
N ASP A 747 -48.10 4.43 -2.37
CA ASP A 747 -49.03 5.01 -3.34
C ASP A 747 -49.20 6.55 -3.20
N ASN A 748 -48.51 7.17 -2.23
CA ASN A 748 -48.61 8.61 -1.98
C ASN A 748 -47.50 9.39 -2.70
N THR A 749 -47.91 10.48 -3.36
CA THR A 749 -47.00 11.43 -4.02
C THR A 749 -47.14 12.81 -3.37
N MET A 750 -46.02 13.38 -2.96
CA MET A 750 -45.91 14.68 -2.29
C MET A 750 -44.95 15.59 -3.08
N GLU A 751 -45.01 16.90 -2.81
CA GLU A 751 -44.15 17.90 -3.45
C GLU A 751 -43.41 18.72 -2.38
N ASN A 752 -42.10 18.87 -2.54
CA ASN A 752 -41.17 19.69 -1.73
C ASN A 752 -40.97 19.29 -0.26
N ASP A 753 -42.00 18.77 0.42
CA ASP A 753 -41.93 18.37 1.83
C ASP A 753 -42.50 16.96 2.01
N ILE A 754 -41.91 16.16 2.89
CA ILE A 754 -42.52 14.93 3.39
C ILE A 754 -43.67 15.34 4.29
N SER A 755 -44.91 14.99 3.91
CA SER A 755 -46.13 15.30 4.63
C SER A 755 -46.87 14.02 5.00
N ILE A 756 -46.87 13.69 6.29
CA ILE A 756 -47.53 12.49 6.83
C ILE A 756 -48.59 12.95 7.81
N GLU A 757 -49.83 12.50 7.62
CA GLU A 757 -50.92 12.73 8.57
C GLU A 757 -51.21 11.46 9.41
N PRO A 758 -51.85 11.61 10.58
CA PRO A 758 -52.15 10.48 11.45
C PRO A 758 -52.97 9.42 10.73
N LEU A 759 -52.53 8.17 10.87
CA LEU A 759 -53.09 6.96 10.25
C LEU A 759 -52.95 6.84 8.73
N ASP A 760 -52.13 7.69 8.09
CA ASP A 760 -51.79 7.51 6.66
C ASP A 760 -51.08 6.17 6.40
N TYR A 761 -50.28 5.71 7.37
CA TYR A 761 -49.50 4.47 7.29
C TYR A 761 -49.75 3.56 8.49
N THR A 762 -49.73 2.25 8.27
CA THR A 762 -49.69 1.24 9.35
C THR A 762 -48.25 1.05 9.84
N PRO A 763 -48.02 0.55 11.07
CA PRO A 763 -46.67 0.27 11.54
C PRO A 763 -45.93 -0.70 10.58
N GLY A 764 -44.65 -0.45 10.32
CA GLY A 764 -43.86 -1.19 9.34
C GLY A 764 -42.70 -0.39 8.74
N ASN A 765 -41.92 -1.04 7.86
CA ASN A 765 -40.80 -0.42 7.14
C ASN A 765 -41.26 0.06 5.76
N TYR A 766 -40.80 1.26 5.38
CA TYR A 766 -41.12 1.94 4.13
C TYR A 766 -39.87 2.57 3.52
N GLU A 767 -39.98 2.96 2.25
CA GLU A 767 -38.97 3.70 1.51
C GLU A 767 -39.55 5.05 1.06
N ILE A 768 -38.81 6.13 1.32
CA ILE A 768 -39.09 7.47 0.81
C ILE A 768 -38.18 7.68 -0.39
N LYS A 769 -38.77 7.78 -1.59
CA LYS A 769 -38.05 8.11 -2.81
C LYS A 769 -38.19 9.60 -3.11
N ILE A 770 -37.08 10.31 -3.25
CA ILE A 770 -37.04 11.72 -3.62
C ILE A 770 -36.53 11.84 -5.06
N ILE A 771 -37.24 12.58 -5.89
CA ILE A 771 -36.94 12.80 -7.31
C ILE A 771 -36.86 14.30 -7.56
N ALA A 772 -35.67 14.79 -7.89
CA ALA A 772 -35.41 16.19 -8.22
C ALA A 772 -35.18 16.36 -9.72
N ARG A 773 -35.70 17.45 -10.31
CA ARG A 773 -35.56 17.77 -11.74
C ARG A 773 -35.27 19.26 -11.93
N ASP A 774 -34.38 19.60 -12.85
CA ASP A 774 -34.10 20.98 -13.25
C ASP A 774 -34.84 21.39 -14.54
N GLU A 775 -34.68 22.66 -14.96
CA GLU A 775 -35.24 23.19 -16.21
C GLU A 775 -34.52 22.64 -17.46
N ALA A 776 -33.28 22.16 -17.33
CA ALA A 776 -32.48 21.54 -18.37
C ALA A 776 -32.91 20.09 -18.69
N GLY A 777 -33.64 19.44 -17.78
CA GLY A 777 -34.15 18.08 -17.90
C GLY A 777 -33.34 17.01 -17.18
N HIS A 778 -32.33 17.37 -16.39
CA HIS A 778 -31.61 16.41 -15.55
C HIS A 778 -32.48 15.95 -14.38
N VAL A 779 -32.24 14.73 -13.91
CA VAL A 779 -33.04 14.08 -12.88
C VAL A 779 -32.13 13.37 -11.87
N THR A 780 -32.32 13.66 -10.59
CA THR A 780 -31.64 12.96 -9.49
C THR A 780 -32.66 12.21 -8.65
N GLU A 781 -32.36 10.97 -8.27
CA GLU A 781 -33.23 10.12 -7.47
C GLU A 781 -32.48 9.53 -6.27
N GLU A 782 -33.04 9.66 -5.07
CA GLU A 782 -32.49 9.10 -3.83
C GLU A 782 -33.57 8.36 -3.02
N VAL A 783 -33.18 7.30 -2.30
CA VAL A 783 -34.08 6.45 -1.52
C VAL A 783 -33.65 6.36 -0.06
N PHE A 784 -34.56 6.71 0.85
CA PHE A 784 -34.32 6.71 2.29
C PHE A 784 -35.22 5.68 3.00
N PRO A 785 -34.67 4.77 3.81
CA PRO A 785 -35.48 3.85 4.62
C PRO A 785 -36.09 4.58 5.83
N VAL A 786 -37.34 4.27 6.17
CA VAL A 786 -38.04 4.80 7.33
C VAL A 786 -38.95 3.76 7.99
N GLU A 787 -39.02 3.72 9.31
CA GLU A 787 -39.94 2.85 10.06
C GLU A 787 -41.12 3.67 10.63
N ALA A 788 -42.34 3.30 10.25
CA ALA A 788 -43.55 3.79 10.92
C ALA A 788 -43.79 2.95 12.18
N ILE A 789 -43.93 3.60 13.33
CA ILE A 789 -44.08 2.94 14.62
C ILE A 789 -45.38 3.36 15.31
N LEU A 790 -45.81 2.54 16.27
CA LEU A 790 -46.77 2.93 17.28
C LEU A 790 -46.03 3.03 18.61
N SER A 791 -46.02 4.20 19.23
CA SER A 791 -45.40 4.38 20.54
C SER A 791 -46.36 3.97 21.65
N LEU A 792 -45.79 3.47 22.74
CA LEU A 792 -46.54 3.08 23.92
C LEU A 792 -47.29 4.28 24.51
N SER A 793 -46.72 5.48 24.43
CA SER A 793 -47.34 6.71 24.94
C SER A 793 -48.55 7.17 24.13
N GLU A 794 -48.73 6.73 22.89
CA GLU A 794 -49.77 7.22 21.98
C GLU A 794 -50.93 6.23 21.80
N LEU A 795 -51.01 5.19 22.63
CA LEU A 795 -52.09 4.20 22.53
C LEU A 795 -53.50 4.78 22.78
N ASP A 796 -53.62 5.81 23.60
CA ASP A 796 -54.88 6.53 23.80
C ASP A 796 -55.20 7.45 22.62
N GLU A 797 -54.21 8.18 22.11
CA GLU A 797 -54.33 9.00 20.88
C GLU A 797 -54.81 8.16 19.69
N LEU A 798 -54.23 6.97 19.48
CA LEU A 798 -54.66 6.04 18.43
C LEU A 798 -56.16 5.71 18.54
N VAL A 799 -56.69 5.54 19.76
CA VAL A 799 -58.12 5.27 19.99
C VAL A 799 -58.99 6.47 19.63
N GLU A 800 -58.56 7.67 20.02
CA GLU A 800 -59.28 8.92 19.76
C GLU A 800 -59.33 9.19 18.24
N LEU A 801 -58.18 9.09 17.55
CA LEU A 801 -58.08 9.16 16.09
C LEU A 801 -58.96 8.10 15.39
N GLY A 802 -59.07 6.91 15.97
CA GLY A 802 -59.95 5.86 15.47
C GLY A 802 -61.44 6.23 15.48
N GLU A 803 -61.90 7.01 16.46
CA GLU A 803 -63.28 7.52 16.49
C GLU A 803 -63.45 8.69 15.53
N ASP A 804 -62.51 9.65 15.58
CA ASP A 804 -62.52 10.85 14.76
C ASP A 804 -62.51 10.54 13.25
N GLN A 805 -61.75 9.53 12.83
CA GLN A 805 -61.71 9.06 11.43
C GLN A 805 -62.81 8.04 11.09
N GLY A 806 -63.65 7.67 12.06
CA GLY A 806 -64.83 6.84 11.84
C GLY A 806 -64.59 5.32 11.84
N TYR A 807 -63.40 4.86 12.23
CA TYR A 807 -63.07 3.44 12.35
C TYR A 807 -63.83 2.74 13.49
N LEU A 808 -64.33 3.49 14.48
CA LEU A 808 -65.10 2.96 15.62
C LEU A 808 -66.14 3.97 16.13
N ASP A 809 -67.14 3.52 16.91
CA ASP A 809 -68.16 4.39 17.50
C ASP A 809 -67.75 4.94 18.89
N GLU A 810 -68.27 6.13 19.29
CA GLU A 810 -68.05 6.79 20.60
C GLU A 810 -68.17 5.83 21.82
N LYS A 811 -69.01 4.79 21.71
CA LYS A 811 -69.16 3.80 22.77
C LYS A 811 -67.98 2.83 22.82
N MET A 812 -67.44 2.44 21.68
CA MET A 812 -66.26 1.61 21.57
C MET A 812 -65.00 2.38 21.97
N GLU A 813 -64.88 3.63 21.57
CA GLU A 813 -63.78 4.56 21.92
C GLU A 813 -63.58 4.58 23.44
N LYS A 814 -64.60 4.99 24.21
CA LYS A 814 -64.56 5.01 25.69
C LYS A 814 -64.15 3.69 26.32
N ARG A 815 -64.46 2.56 25.66
CA ARG A 815 -64.12 1.22 26.14
C ARG A 815 -62.68 0.85 25.82
N LEU A 816 -62.15 1.27 24.68
CA LEU A 816 -60.77 1.03 24.27
C LEU A 816 -59.81 2.01 24.94
N LEU A 817 -60.18 3.28 25.08
CA LEU A 817 -59.39 4.33 25.71
C LEU A 817 -58.97 3.94 27.13
N LYS A 818 -59.93 3.45 27.92
CA LYS A 818 -59.63 2.91 29.26
C LYS A 818 -58.61 1.76 29.24
N LYS A 819 -58.69 0.90 28.22
CA LYS A 819 -57.80 -0.26 28.08
C LYS A 819 -56.42 0.14 27.56
N ALA A 820 -56.32 1.10 26.66
CA ALA A 820 -55.08 1.72 26.22
C ALA A 820 -54.35 2.36 27.42
N MET A 821 -55.05 3.20 28.19
CA MET A 821 -54.54 3.78 29.43
C MET A 821 -54.09 2.73 30.45
N ASP A 822 -54.82 1.62 30.58
CA ASP A 822 -54.41 0.51 31.43
C ASP A 822 -53.05 -0.08 30.98
N VAL A 823 -52.80 -0.20 29.66
CA VAL A 823 -51.52 -0.65 29.09
C VAL A 823 -50.41 0.36 29.40
N GLN A 824 -50.60 1.63 29.03
CA GLN A 824 -49.67 2.74 29.27
C GLN A 824 -49.24 2.84 30.74
N THR A 825 -50.19 2.72 31.67
CA THR A 825 -49.96 2.90 33.12
C THR A 825 -49.62 1.61 33.87
N ALA A 826 -49.36 0.51 33.17
CA ALA A 826 -49.01 -0.76 33.80
C ALA A 826 -47.70 -0.67 34.61
N LYS A 827 -47.72 -1.20 35.85
CA LYS A 827 -46.62 -1.08 36.81
C LYS A 827 -45.37 -1.90 36.47
N ASN A 828 -45.51 -2.89 35.60
CA ASN A 828 -44.43 -3.74 35.13
C ASN A 828 -44.80 -4.37 33.78
N GLU A 829 -43.78 -4.88 33.10
CA GLU A 829 -43.86 -5.45 31.74
C GLU A 829 -44.82 -6.65 31.65
N GLN A 830 -44.77 -7.60 32.59
CA GLN A 830 -45.68 -8.76 32.59
C GLN A 830 -47.15 -8.33 32.66
N ALA A 831 -47.47 -7.35 33.51
CA ALA A 831 -48.80 -6.77 33.59
C ALA A 831 -49.17 -5.98 32.32
N ARG A 832 -48.20 -5.27 31.71
CA ARG A 832 -48.37 -4.54 30.45
C ARG A 832 -48.73 -5.49 29.30
N ASN A 833 -47.96 -6.56 29.12
CA ASN A 833 -48.17 -7.58 28.08
C ASN A 833 -49.52 -8.28 28.23
N GLY A 834 -49.93 -8.59 29.46
CA GLY A 834 -51.26 -9.14 29.74
C GLY A 834 -52.40 -8.18 29.37
N LYS A 835 -52.24 -6.90 29.65
CA LYS A 835 -53.22 -5.85 29.32
C LYS A 835 -53.26 -5.54 27.83
N TRP A 836 -52.09 -5.51 27.17
CA TRP A 836 -51.96 -5.34 25.72
C TRP A 836 -52.71 -6.45 24.97
N ASN A 837 -52.43 -7.70 25.34
CA ASN A 837 -53.17 -8.85 24.82
C ASN A 837 -54.69 -8.72 25.03
N ALA A 838 -55.13 -8.21 26.18
CA ALA A 838 -56.55 -8.00 26.46
C ALA A 838 -57.18 -6.81 25.70
N LEU A 839 -56.38 -5.83 25.29
CA LEU A 839 -56.79 -4.72 24.43
C LEU A 839 -56.92 -5.20 22.98
N VAL A 840 -55.86 -5.76 22.40
CA VAL A 840 -55.84 -6.25 21.02
C VAL A 840 -56.86 -7.37 20.79
N ASN A 841 -57.05 -8.30 21.74
CA ASN A 841 -58.08 -9.33 21.62
C ASN A 841 -59.50 -8.74 21.61
N GLN A 842 -59.75 -7.62 22.31
CA GLN A 842 -61.03 -6.93 22.22
C GLN A 842 -61.22 -6.28 20.86
N ILE A 843 -60.18 -5.65 20.33
CA ILE A 843 -60.18 -5.04 18.99
C ILE A 843 -60.50 -6.11 17.94
N ARG A 844 -59.74 -7.23 17.93
CA ARG A 844 -59.99 -8.42 17.11
C ARG A 844 -61.43 -8.93 17.19
N ALA A 845 -61.99 -9.04 18.40
CA ALA A 845 -63.35 -9.56 18.58
C ALA A 845 -64.46 -8.63 18.04
N GLN A 846 -64.17 -7.33 17.93
CA GLN A 846 -65.10 -6.29 17.47
C GLN A 846 -64.86 -5.81 16.04
N SER A 847 -63.70 -6.15 15.45
CA SER A 847 -63.40 -5.95 14.03
C SER A 847 -64.50 -6.56 13.13
N GLY A 848 -64.91 -5.81 12.11
CA GLY A 848 -66.01 -6.13 11.20
C GLY A 848 -67.41 -6.04 11.83
N LYS A 849 -67.54 -5.55 13.07
CA LYS A 849 -68.83 -5.37 13.77
C LYS A 849 -69.01 -3.94 14.26
N LYS A 850 -68.09 -3.53 15.14
CA LYS A 850 -68.10 -2.26 15.88
C LYS A 850 -66.81 -1.48 15.72
N ILE A 851 -65.81 -2.12 15.14
CA ILE A 851 -64.56 -1.55 14.67
C ILE A 851 -64.46 -1.97 13.21
N GLU A 852 -64.04 -1.05 12.35
CA GLU A 852 -63.77 -1.34 10.95
C GLU A 852 -62.71 -2.43 10.77
N GLN A 853 -62.80 -3.18 9.67
CA GLN A 853 -61.98 -4.38 9.50
C GLN A 853 -60.48 -4.05 9.42
N GLY A 854 -60.09 -2.97 8.73
CA GLY A 854 -58.69 -2.57 8.52
C GLY A 854 -58.07 -1.80 9.69
N TYR A 855 -58.88 -1.26 10.61
CA TYR A 855 -58.34 -0.52 11.76
C TYR A 855 -57.46 -1.39 12.68
N ILE A 856 -57.60 -2.72 12.63
CA ILE A 856 -56.75 -3.63 13.38
C ILE A 856 -55.28 -3.57 12.95
N ASP A 857 -55.00 -3.20 11.70
CA ASP A 857 -53.66 -3.23 11.13
C ASP A 857 -52.76 -2.13 11.73
N TYR A 858 -53.35 -1.09 12.33
CA TYR A 858 -52.63 -0.08 13.12
C TYR A 858 -52.24 -0.56 14.53
N TRP A 859 -52.76 -1.69 15.01
CA TRP A 859 -52.54 -2.19 16.37
C TRP A 859 -51.42 -3.24 16.43
N GLU A 860 -50.27 -2.89 15.87
CA GLU A 860 -49.03 -3.62 16.10
C GLU A 860 -48.51 -3.36 17.53
N MET A 861 -47.69 -4.27 18.06
CA MET A 861 -47.14 -4.10 19.40
C MET A 861 -46.24 -2.86 19.44
N PRO A 862 -46.43 -1.95 20.41
CA PRO A 862 -45.65 -0.73 20.48
C PRO A 862 -44.16 -1.01 20.52
N VAL A 863 -43.35 -0.14 19.91
CA VAL A 863 -41.91 -0.37 19.74
C VAL A 863 -41.20 -0.60 21.09
N GLU A 864 -41.63 0.07 22.15
CA GLU A 864 -41.08 -0.04 23.51
C GLU A 864 -41.55 -1.30 24.25
N MET A 865 -42.38 -2.12 23.62
CA MET A 865 -42.83 -3.42 24.09
C MET A 865 -42.31 -4.60 23.26
N ARG A 866 -41.56 -4.34 22.17
CA ARG A 866 -40.99 -5.37 21.28
C ARG A 866 -39.77 -6.05 21.88
#